data_AF-A0A264W4I2-F1
#
_entry.id   AF-A0A264W4I2-F1
#
_cell.length_a   1.000
_cell.length_b   1.000
_cell.length_c   1.000
_cell.angle_alpha   90.00
_cell.angle_beta   90.00
_cell.angle_gamma   90.00
#
_symmetry.space_group_name_H-M   'P 1'
#
loop_
_entity.id
_entity.type
_entity.pdbx_description
1 polymer ?
#
loop_
_entity_poly.entity_id
_entity_poly.type
_entity_poly.pdbx_seq_one_letter_code
_entity_poly.pdbx_strand_id
1 'polypeptide(L)'
;MGKGGANGAIRSHVSKISLEMENHQLTTYAHTFQRILSAFLILILLGTLLSPLQVGAEQQGAAQTEQTDRSSEIRAKVEQAVEKTKNYYLQNPPDYSSYTSHSNYWLLSALWGTGVDLKNDIPWKENASPWNPTSYWTVGKETASSTANEDAGIAIGSIVLGKNPYKFGKRNIMQDLVAKQKDNGSFSTIWGEPWSLIALDLMEAEYDQEKHIQYILSKQNPTTGYFGDSDVTGWMLIALAPHMDRPDVKAAVDKTVQGILENRSKETGEVMGQMFGENANSVAPIINGLAAVGEDLFSEKWTMETTQLGSVNLIERFVDRYQLEDGRFTWQENRLGSWQMATEQGLLAISDAVAGKSTFMRLSDYKQQQLNKETNVSVRVEGIQETLLTDEAVQVQTFMESANAFDATKQALDKANIPFQGATSYISQIGPDKHATFGVWDGWQYIVNNEYPAVSAGDYNLEEGDDIVWFYGNVGDIYQGYDGADEVEELTLRPTISIAPKLLAGKDIEVTVTATHNVFDASYNLVKQNEVAKIQDATIYFDGATYKTDADGVARIPGEKARVGTYELKVTKDVEGSYPRLLRQAKKIIIEEDPDGGVVPSDKTVTLSVEKRTVGLGDSIAPTEVALHDGDTAFTLMKRVADQKEITVDYSGSGAGVYVQAIDGLGEFDHGPQSGWMYSVNGTFPEISAGTYMLQDGDVLRWHYTKDLGQDLQDGTPSDTKIDLQQVISGASKWIGENRDFSTYDHFIDWDVLGLARAGKPVPESYYTAVENYVKAQNGEFRKVTDYERMALAVTAIGKNPKAIAGYDFIEKIYNNPRMTMQGTNGVIFALLALDAKDSKIPEDAVWTRAKLVDWLLTQQNSDGGFPLAEKTASDVDMTAMALQALANYQDTQEVKTATTKAVEWLSQQQLAEGGFQSAGSINSESISQVIIALTSLGIDAEDTRFVKEKGTLLTAFQTFINKDGGMSHTAGGESNYMATQQGLLALAAYDRLQADKTTVYDMSDVETSQPTISFSDVPKDLFGAEEILELAGQGIISGYPDGTFKPKRQVNRGEAAILFMKALDLKVPQAPVGFKDVAKSSIYYEAAHATKEAGIFVGYGTGATFGATDKLSREQMASVIVRAFGLEATNEKVDVKDLSSVSRAHRKDVEILYQNGITSGVGQGKFDPKGSVSRAHFAVFLSRALKNNQ
;
A
#
# COMPACT_ATOMS: atom_id res chain seq x y z
N MET A 1 53.20 -76.08 21.39
CA MET A 1 53.68 -75.25 20.26
C MET A 1 52.80 -75.56 19.07
N GLY A 2 52.08 -74.67 18.41
CA GLY A 2 51.93 -73.23 18.49
C GLY A 2 51.22 -72.78 17.21
N LYS A 3 50.32 -71.79 17.31
CA LYS A 3 49.66 -71.03 16.21
C LYS A 3 48.81 -71.89 15.25
N GLY A 4 47.61 -71.54 14.84
CA GLY A 4 46.82 -70.34 14.91
C GLY A 4 45.85 -70.38 13.71
N GLY A 5 44.66 -69.79 13.87
CA GLY A 5 43.76 -69.46 12.77
C GLY A 5 42.45 -70.25 12.74
N ALA A 6 41.38 -69.66 13.27
CA ALA A 6 40.18 -69.27 12.50
C ALA A 6 39.03 -68.84 13.43
N ASN A 7 38.54 -67.62 13.17
CA ASN A 7 37.15 -67.16 13.16
C ASN A 7 36.21 -67.30 14.39
N GLY A 8 35.55 -66.17 14.69
CA GLY A 8 34.11 -66.17 15.00
C GLY A 8 33.71 -65.55 16.33
N ALA A 9 33.45 -64.24 16.31
CA ALA A 9 32.91 -63.40 17.39
C ALA A 9 31.54 -63.90 17.92
N ILE A 10 31.32 -64.10 19.23
CA ILE A 10 31.02 -63.18 20.35
C ILE A 10 29.53 -62.81 20.52
N ARG A 11 28.95 -63.29 21.64
CA ARG A 11 27.87 -62.71 22.47
C ARG A 11 28.04 -63.18 23.93
N SER A 12 27.95 -62.28 24.93
CA SER A 12 27.56 -62.53 26.34
C SER A 12 27.75 -61.24 27.19
N HIS A 13 26.75 -60.63 27.84
CA HIS A 13 26.01 -60.98 29.10
C HIS A 13 26.57 -60.32 30.40
N VAL A 14 25.78 -59.39 30.96
CA VAL A 14 25.19 -59.31 32.34
C VAL A 14 26.05 -59.18 33.65
N SER A 15 25.78 -58.06 34.35
CA SER A 15 25.68 -57.79 35.83
C SER A 15 26.91 -57.67 36.77
N LYS A 16 26.88 -56.63 37.66
CA LYS A 16 26.74 -56.67 39.15
C LYS A 16 27.08 -55.31 39.81
N ILE A 17 26.20 -54.67 40.61
CA ILE A 17 26.00 -54.73 42.10
C ILE A 17 27.17 -54.05 42.87
N SER A 18 27.06 -53.22 43.92
CA SER A 18 26.04 -52.48 44.72
C SER A 18 26.81 -51.64 45.77
N LEU A 19 26.28 -50.55 46.35
CA LEU A 19 25.81 -50.34 47.76
C LEU A 19 26.10 -48.84 48.09
N GLU A 20 25.33 -48.04 48.84
CA GLU A 20 24.72 -48.24 50.17
C GLU A 20 23.61 -47.16 50.42
N MET A 21 22.37 -47.57 50.76
CA MET A 21 21.63 -47.38 52.04
C MET A 21 21.23 -45.92 52.40
N GLU A 22 20.01 -45.44 52.18
CA GLU A 22 18.68 -45.68 52.83
C GLU A 22 18.48 -45.18 54.29
N ASN A 23 17.45 -44.34 54.44
CA ASN A 23 16.48 -44.20 55.55
C ASN A 23 16.71 -43.25 56.74
N HIS A 24 15.96 -42.13 56.72
CA HIS A 24 15.19 -41.69 57.90
C HIS A 24 13.83 -41.03 57.54
N GLN A 25 12.77 -41.84 57.70
CA GLN A 25 11.43 -41.58 58.28
C GLN A 25 10.59 -40.39 57.77
N LEU A 26 9.48 -40.59 57.04
CA LEU A 26 8.15 -41.07 57.50
C LEU A 26 7.61 -40.37 58.76
N THR A 27 6.81 -39.31 58.59
CA THR A 27 5.46 -39.15 59.21
C THR A 27 4.81 -37.78 58.92
N THR A 28 4.42 -37.49 57.66
CA THR A 28 3.36 -36.48 57.39
C THR A 28 2.57 -36.74 56.09
N TYR A 29 2.18 -38.00 55.82
CA TYR A 29 1.32 -38.38 54.67
C TYR A 29 0.08 -39.19 55.08
N ALA A 30 -0.42 -38.99 56.30
CA ALA A 30 -1.56 -39.74 56.84
C ALA A 30 -2.87 -38.94 56.98
N HIS A 31 -2.90 -37.62 56.74
CA HIS A 31 -4.14 -36.82 56.83
C HIS A 31 -4.70 -36.29 55.50
N THR A 32 -4.02 -36.50 54.36
CA THR A 32 -4.53 -36.13 53.02
C THR A 32 -5.11 -37.32 52.26
N PHE A 33 -4.78 -38.56 52.67
CA PHE A 33 -5.14 -39.78 51.93
C PHE A 33 -6.59 -40.25 52.12
N GLN A 34 -7.33 -39.68 53.08
CA GLN A 34 -8.73 -40.06 53.36
C GLN A 34 -9.79 -39.06 52.87
N ARG A 35 -9.38 -37.91 52.30
CA ARG A 35 -10.30 -36.97 51.62
C ARG A 35 -10.32 -37.10 50.10
N ILE A 36 -9.35 -37.77 49.49
CA ILE A 36 -9.30 -38.01 48.04
C ILE A 36 -10.06 -39.30 47.64
N LEU A 37 -10.22 -40.26 48.55
CA LEU A 37 -10.92 -41.52 48.26
C LEU A 37 -12.46 -41.41 48.16
N SER A 38 -13.07 -40.29 48.57
CA SER A 38 -14.52 -40.08 48.45
C SER A 38 -14.95 -39.23 47.24
N ALA A 39 -13.99 -38.62 46.52
CA ALA A 39 -14.24 -37.94 45.25
C ALA A 39 -13.89 -38.81 44.03
N PHE A 40 -13.02 -39.81 44.19
CA PHE A 40 -12.60 -40.72 43.11
C PHE A 40 -13.57 -41.88 42.83
N LEU A 41 -14.58 -42.12 43.68
CA LEU A 41 -15.53 -43.21 43.51
C LEU A 41 -16.85 -42.81 42.81
N ILE A 42 -17.08 -41.52 42.53
CA ILE A 42 -18.30 -41.03 41.86
C ILE A 42 -18.08 -40.76 40.36
N LEU A 43 -16.83 -40.67 39.89
CA LEU A 43 -16.49 -40.48 38.47
C LEU A 43 -16.15 -41.79 37.71
N ILE A 44 -16.07 -42.94 38.40
CA ILE A 44 -15.67 -44.25 37.81
C ILE A 44 -16.88 -45.20 37.62
N LEU A 45 -18.12 -44.74 37.78
CA LEU A 45 -19.34 -45.51 37.51
C LEU A 45 -20.07 -45.15 36.20
N LEU A 46 -19.42 -44.42 35.28
CA LEU A 46 -19.96 -44.11 33.95
C LEU A 46 -18.97 -44.42 32.79
N GLY A 47 -18.12 -45.42 32.98
CA GLY A 47 -17.12 -45.80 31.98
C GLY A 47 -16.78 -47.29 31.94
N THR A 48 -17.78 -48.17 31.88
CA THR A 48 -17.56 -49.53 31.34
C THR A 48 -17.95 -49.55 29.87
N LEU A 49 -16.95 -49.43 29.00
CA LEU A 49 -16.73 -50.32 27.85
C LEU A 49 -15.32 -50.06 27.29
N LEU A 50 -14.39 -50.85 27.85
CA LEU A 50 -13.22 -51.45 27.21
C LEU A 50 -12.19 -50.52 26.53
N SER A 51 -11.17 -50.17 27.32
CA SER A 51 -9.77 -50.12 26.84
C SER A 51 -9.26 -51.56 26.60
N PRO A 52 -8.13 -51.78 25.89
CA PRO A 52 -6.84 -51.65 26.59
C PRO A 52 -5.64 -51.22 25.72
N LEU A 53 -4.57 -50.86 26.43
CA LEU A 53 -3.14 -50.86 26.05
C LEU A 53 -2.51 -49.54 25.59
N GLN A 54 -1.98 -48.81 26.58
CA GLN A 54 -0.70 -48.13 26.46
C GLN A 54 0.41 -49.15 26.14
N VAL A 55 0.83 -49.22 24.87
CA VAL A 55 2.21 -49.45 24.42
C VAL A 55 2.31 -48.79 23.03
N GLY A 56 3.00 -47.66 22.88
CA GLY A 56 3.18 -46.99 21.57
C GLY A 56 3.57 -45.50 21.58
N ALA A 57 3.67 -44.85 22.74
CA ALA A 57 3.90 -43.40 22.81
C ALA A 57 5.33 -42.92 22.50
N GLU A 58 6.26 -43.81 22.17
CA GLU A 58 7.59 -43.43 21.62
C GLU A 58 7.63 -43.49 20.07
N GLN A 59 6.53 -43.85 19.40
CA GLN A 59 6.42 -43.79 17.92
C GLN A 59 5.49 -42.67 17.41
N GLN A 60 4.68 -42.03 18.25
CA GLN A 60 3.75 -40.97 17.81
C GLN A 60 4.37 -39.58 17.70
N GLY A 61 5.51 -39.34 18.36
CA GLY A 61 6.31 -38.12 18.14
C GLY A 61 7.08 -38.11 16.81
N ALA A 62 7.25 -39.27 16.16
CA ALA A 62 7.84 -39.38 14.83
C ALA A 62 6.79 -39.23 13.72
N ALA A 63 5.58 -39.75 13.94
CA ALA A 63 4.50 -39.73 12.95
C ALA A 63 3.95 -38.31 12.65
N GLN A 64 3.86 -37.41 13.64
CA GLN A 64 3.41 -36.03 13.39
C GLN A 64 4.47 -35.15 12.69
N THR A 65 5.76 -35.43 12.88
CA THR A 65 6.86 -34.81 12.12
C THR A 65 6.99 -35.39 10.70
N GLU A 66 6.77 -36.69 10.51
CA GLU A 66 6.70 -37.34 9.18
C GLU A 66 5.47 -36.88 8.36
N GLN A 67 4.34 -36.62 9.03
CA GLN A 67 3.09 -36.19 8.38
C GLN A 67 3.18 -34.77 7.79
N THR A 68 3.88 -33.85 8.47
CA THR A 68 4.24 -32.53 7.91
C THR A 68 5.25 -32.63 6.77
N ASP A 69 6.11 -33.66 6.75
CA ASP A 69 7.11 -33.87 5.70
C ASP A 69 6.45 -34.36 4.41
N ARG A 70 5.54 -35.35 4.49
CA ARG A 70 4.93 -35.97 3.30
C ARG A 70 4.05 -35.02 2.48
N SER A 71 3.21 -34.20 3.13
CA SER A 71 2.39 -33.21 2.42
C SER A 71 3.27 -32.15 1.73
N SER A 72 4.36 -31.73 2.37
CA SER A 72 5.34 -30.81 1.78
C SER A 72 6.11 -31.43 0.62
N GLU A 73 6.49 -32.72 0.70
CA GLU A 73 7.10 -33.46 -0.41
C GLU A 73 6.18 -33.52 -1.64
N ILE A 74 4.91 -33.87 -1.43
CA ILE A 74 3.92 -33.94 -2.52
C ILE A 74 3.76 -32.55 -3.15
N ARG A 75 3.66 -31.50 -2.33
CA ARG A 75 3.54 -30.13 -2.81
C ARG A 75 4.74 -29.72 -3.67
N ALA A 76 5.96 -29.92 -3.17
CA ALA A 76 7.19 -29.60 -3.91
C ALA A 76 7.28 -30.34 -5.26
N LYS A 77 6.83 -31.60 -5.29
CA LYS A 77 6.77 -32.40 -6.53
C LYS A 77 5.76 -31.85 -7.53
N VAL A 78 4.59 -31.41 -7.08
CA VAL A 78 3.57 -30.80 -7.95
C VAL A 78 4.01 -29.41 -8.42
N GLU A 79 4.64 -28.61 -7.57
CA GLU A 79 5.26 -27.33 -7.96
C GLU A 79 6.34 -27.54 -9.05
N GLN A 80 7.19 -28.57 -8.91
CA GLN A 80 8.14 -28.95 -9.95
C GLN A 80 7.44 -29.39 -11.25
N ALA A 81 6.31 -30.09 -11.15
CA ALA A 81 5.50 -30.49 -12.29
C ALA A 81 4.93 -29.27 -13.03
N VAL A 82 4.45 -28.24 -12.31
CA VAL A 82 3.99 -26.96 -12.90
C VAL A 82 5.12 -26.33 -13.72
N GLU A 83 6.30 -26.20 -13.13
CA GLU A 83 7.46 -25.57 -13.78
C GLU A 83 7.90 -26.34 -15.02
N LYS A 84 7.90 -27.68 -14.99
CA LYS A 84 8.23 -28.50 -16.16
C LYS A 84 7.28 -28.25 -17.33
N THR A 85 5.96 -28.27 -17.08
CA THR A 85 4.96 -28.06 -18.13
C THR A 85 4.94 -26.61 -18.62
N LYS A 86 5.13 -25.62 -17.74
CA LYS A 86 5.29 -24.20 -18.11
C LYS A 86 6.49 -24.03 -19.05
N ASN A 87 7.65 -24.57 -18.69
CA ASN A 87 8.87 -24.50 -19.49
C ASN A 87 8.73 -25.19 -20.85
N TYR A 88 7.99 -26.29 -20.93
CA TYR A 88 7.67 -26.94 -22.21
C TYR A 88 7.01 -25.96 -23.19
N TYR A 89 6.01 -25.20 -22.74
CA TYR A 89 5.29 -24.24 -23.59
C TYR A 89 6.11 -22.99 -23.91
N LEU A 90 6.98 -22.53 -23.00
CA LEU A 90 7.92 -21.44 -23.30
C LEU A 90 8.92 -21.85 -24.40
N GLN A 91 9.35 -23.11 -24.42
CA GLN A 91 10.23 -23.65 -25.46
C GLN A 91 9.49 -24.05 -26.74
N ASN A 92 8.20 -24.38 -26.64
CA ASN A 92 7.35 -24.77 -27.75
C ASN A 92 6.06 -23.92 -27.79
N PRO A 93 6.18 -22.61 -28.10
CA PRO A 93 5.03 -21.72 -28.09
C PRO A 93 3.92 -22.20 -29.02
N PRO A 94 2.65 -22.13 -28.57
CA PRO A 94 1.51 -22.42 -29.43
C PRO A 94 1.47 -21.47 -30.64
N ASP A 95 0.93 -21.96 -31.74
CA ASP A 95 0.69 -21.18 -32.95
C ASP A 95 -0.77 -20.72 -32.97
N TYR A 96 -1.08 -19.43 -33.17
CA TYR A 96 -2.47 -18.94 -33.35
C TYR A 96 -2.72 -18.36 -34.74
N SER A 97 -1.80 -18.51 -35.69
CA SER A 97 -1.89 -17.94 -37.05
C SER A 97 -3.00 -18.57 -37.91
N SER A 98 -3.30 -19.86 -37.72
CA SER A 98 -4.27 -20.62 -38.54
C SER A 98 -5.52 -21.07 -37.78
N TYR A 99 -5.68 -20.64 -36.52
CA TYR A 99 -6.72 -21.17 -35.65
C TYR A 99 -8.05 -20.45 -35.85
N THR A 100 -9.10 -21.24 -36.12
CA THR A 100 -10.49 -20.78 -36.24
C THR A 100 -11.36 -21.18 -35.04
N SER A 101 -10.75 -21.80 -34.02
CA SER A 101 -11.48 -22.39 -32.88
C SER A 101 -11.28 -21.62 -31.58
N HIS A 102 -12.39 -21.33 -30.91
CA HIS A 102 -12.45 -20.76 -29.57
C HIS A 102 -11.91 -21.71 -28.49
N SER A 103 -11.75 -23.01 -28.76
CA SER A 103 -11.40 -24.05 -27.79
C SER A 103 -10.00 -23.93 -27.16
N ASN A 104 -9.18 -22.95 -27.56
CA ASN A 104 -7.80 -22.81 -27.08
C ASN A 104 -7.65 -21.86 -25.88
N TYR A 105 -8.74 -21.29 -25.37
CA TYR A 105 -8.70 -20.47 -24.14
C TYR A 105 -8.20 -21.27 -22.94
N TRP A 106 -8.33 -22.60 -22.96
CA TRP A 106 -7.84 -23.50 -21.93
C TRP A 106 -6.33 -23.39 -21.70
N LEU A 107 -5.55 -23.44 -22.77
CA LEU A 107 -4.10 -23.27 -22.70
C LEU A 107 -3.73 -21.87 -22.20
N LEU A 108 -4.38 -20.84 -22.75
CA LEU A 108 -4.14 -19.45 -22.34
C LEU A 108 -4.45 -19.26 -20.85
N SER A 109 -5.57 -19.83 -20.38
CA SER A 109 -5.96 -19.78 -18.98
C SER A 109 -4.95 -20.53 -18.10
N ALA A 110 -4.50 -21.73 -18.53
CA ALA A 110 -3.52 -22.52 -17.79
C ALA A 110 -2.18 -21.78 -17.65
N LEU A 111 -1.66 -21.22 -18.74
CA LEU A 111 -0.40 -20.46 -18.73
C LEU A 111 -0.53 -19.18 -17.88
N TRP A 112 -1.61 -18.42 -18.07
CA TRP A 112 -1.90 -17.25 -17.23
C TRP A 112 -2.00 -17.63 -15.75
N GLY A 113 -2.64 -18.77 -15.44
CA GLY A 113 -2.79 -19.32 -14.10
C GLY A 113 -1.47 -19.64 -13.39
N THR A 114 -0.40 -19.90 -14.16
CA THR A 114 0.98 -20.09 -13.65
C THR A 114 1.76 -18.79 -13.43
N GLY A 115 1.14 -17.63 -13.70
CA GLY A 115 1.76 -16.31 -13.57
C GLY A 115 2.53 -15.84 -14.80
N VAL A 116 2.36 -16.49 -15.95
CA VAL A 116 3.00 -16.08 -17.22
C VAL A 116 2.28 -14.86 -17.78
N ASP A 117 3.02 -13.80 -18.09
CA ASP A 117 2.53 -12.72 -18.95
C ASP A 117 2.45 -13.27 -20.39
N LEU A 118 1.24 -13.63 -20.80
CA LEU A 118 0.99 -14.25 -22.11
C LEU A 118 1.52 -13.42 -23.29
N LYS A 119 1.62 -12.09 -23.15
CA LYS A 119 2.07 -11.21 -24.22
C LYS A 119 3.59 -11.09 -24.24
N ASN A 120 4.19 -10.94 -23.07
CA ASN A 120 5.61 -10.55 -22.94
C ASN A 120 6.55 -11.72 -22.66
N ASP A 121 6.10 -12.75 -21.93
CA ASP A 121 6.96 -13.85 -21.51
C ASP A 121 7.04 -15.00 -22.52
N ILE A 122 6.03 -15.13 -23.39
CA ILE A 122 5.98 -16.19 -24.40
C ILE A 122 6.74 -15.72 -25.66
N PRO A 123 7.79 -16.44 -26.11
CA PRO A 123 8.55 -16.09 -27.30
C PRO A 123 7.78 -16.50 -28.57
N TRP A 124 6.69 -15.78 -28.88
CA TRP A 124 5.83 -16.07 -30.01
C TRP A 124 6.60 -16.15 -31.33
N LYS A 125 6.31 -17.19 -32.13
CA LYS A 125 6.78 -17.26 -33.52
C LYS A 125 6.14 -16.14 -34.35
N GLU A 126 6.78 -15.78 -35.46
CA GLU A 126 6.23 -14.79 -36.40
C GLU A 126 4.79 -15.16 -36.79
N ASN A 127 3.86 -14.23 -36.64
CA ASN A 127 2.41 -14.39 -36.87
C ASN A 127 1.66 -15.38 -35.95
N ALA A 128 2.33 -16.07 -35.04
CA ALA A 128 1.72 -17.04 -34.13
C ALA A 128 1.04 -16.42 -32.91
N SER A 129 1.28 -15.14 -32.61
CA SER A 129 0.74 -14.47 -31.43
C SER A 129 -0.79 -14.25 -31.51
N PRO A 130 -1.56 -14.44 -30.42
CA PRO A 130 -2.99 -14.13 -30.40
C PRO A 130 -3.28 -12.62 -30.44
N TRP A 131 -2.27 -11.75 -30.39
CA TRP A 131 -2.42 -10.32 -30.66
C TRP A 131 -2.12 -9.95 -32.12
N ASN A 132 -1.67 -10.90 -32.96
CA ASN A 132 -1.42 -10.60 -34.37
C ASN A 132 -2.70 -10.07 -35.05
N PRO A 133 -2.62 -9.04 -35.92
CA PRO A 133 -3.80 -8.44 -36.58
C PRO A 133 -4.67 -9.42 -37.37
N THR A 134 -4.12 -10.56 -37.83
CA THR A 134 -4.86 -11.57 -38.59
C THR A 134 -5.38 -12.72 -37.73
N SER A 135 -5.02 -12.76 -36.44
CA SER A 135 -5.44 -13.84 -35.54
C SER A 135 -6.93 -13.76 -35.22
N TYR A 136 -7.53 -14.91 -34.90
CA TYR A 136 -8.93 -15.02 -34.49
C TYR A 136 -9.28 -14.09 -33.31
N TRP A 137 -8.37 -13.97 -32.33
CA TRP A 137 -8.58 -13.16 -31.14
C TRP A 137 -8.48 -11.64 -31.40
N THR A 138 -7.91 -11.21 -32.52
CA THR A 138 -7.84 -9.79 -32.91
C THR A 138 -8.89 -9.43 -33.95
N VAL A 139 -9.10 -10.27 -34.96
CA VAL A 139 -10.15 -10.07 -35.98
C VAL A 139 -11.55 -10.21 -35.37
N GLY A 140 -11.70 -11.10 -34.41
CA GLY A 140 -12.99 -11.44 -33.81
C GLY A 140 -13.85 -12.31 -34.72
N LYS A 141 -15.16 -12.34 -34.42
CA LYS A 141 -16.14 -13.15 -35.18
C LYS A 141 -17.33 -12.30 -35.60
N GLU A 142 -17.67 -12.31 -36.89
CA GLU A 142 -18.83 -11.56 -37.40
C GLU A 142 -20.16 -12.34 -37.30
N THR A 143 -20.11 -13.67 -37.40
CA THR A 143 -21.32 -14.52 -37.38
C THR A 143 -21.69 -14.93 -35.96
N ALA A 144 -22.99 -15.05 -35.68
CA ALA A 144 -23.51 -15.54 -34.40
C ALA A 144 -22.99 -16.95 -34.08
N SER A 145 -22.67 -17.21 -32.81
CA SER A 145 -22.22 -18.53 -32.37
C SER A 145 -23.39 -19.49 -32.25
N SER A 146 -23.11 -20.76 -32.52
CA SER A 146 -24.14 -21.80 -32.58
C SER A 146 -24.57 -22.29 -31.20
N THR A 147 -23.69 -22.19 -30.21
CA THR A 147 -23.92 -22.70 -28.84
C THR A 147 -23.48 -21.68 -27.79
N ALA A 148 -24.10 -21.74 -26.61
CA ALA A 148 -23.69 -20.93 -25.45
C ALA A 148 -22.25 -21.27 -25.01
N ASN A 149 -21.83 -22.53 -25.13
CA ASN A 149 -20.48 -22.97 -24.78
C ASN A 149 -19.40 -22.30 -25.64
N GLU A 150 -19.70 -22.06 -26.91
CA GLU A 150 -18.80 -21.33 -27.81
C GLU A 150 -18.65 -19.87 -27.38
N ASP A 151 -19.75 -19.16 -27.10
CA ASP A 151 -19.68 -17.77 -26.63
C ASP A 151 -19.00 -17.67 -25.25
N ALA A 152 -19.25 -18.60 -24.33
CA ALA A 152 -18.57 -18.66 -23.05
C ALA A 152 -17.05 -18.81 -23.21
N GLY A 153 -16.58 -19.69 -24.10
CA GLY A 153 -15.15 -19.85 -24.38
C GLY A 153 -14.52 -18.61 -25.02
N ILE A 154 -15.24 -17.92 -25.93
CA ILE A 154 -14.79 -16.65 -26.50
C ILE A 154 -14.67 -15.58 -25.41
N ALA A 155 -15.65 -15.51 -24.50
CA ALA A 155 -15.64 -14.56 -23.39
C ALA A 155 -14.44 -14.78 -22.47
N ILE A 156 -14.27 -16.00 -21.95
CA ILE A 156 -13.16 -16.36 -21.07
C ILE A 156 -11.81 -16.09 -21.74
N GLY A 157 -11.63 -16.54 -22.98
CA GLY A 157 -10.37 -16.32 -23.70
C GLY A 157 -10.08 -14.84 -24.00
N SER A 158 -11.12 -14.03 -24.26
CA SER A 158 -10.95 -12.58 -24.41
C SER A 158 -10.44 -11.96 -23.12
N ILE A 159 -11.05 -12.30 -21.98
CA ILE A 159 -10.66 -11.77 -20.66
C ILE A 159 -9.21 -12.13 -20.33
N VAL A 160 -8.83 -13.40 -20.52
CA VAL A 160 -7.46 -13.88 -20.28
C VAL A 160 -6.42 -13.16 -21.15
N LEU A 161 -6.79 -12.77 -22.38
CA LEU A 161 -5.92 -12.01 -23.28
C LEU A 161 -5.95 -10.49 -23.05
N GLY A 162 -6.69 -10.01 -22.04
CA GLY A 162 -6.90 -8.59 -21.78
C GLY A 162 -7.74 -7.89 -22.85
N LYS A 163 -8.67 -8.61 -23.50
CA LYS A 163 -9.56 -8.12 -24.56
C LYS A 163 -11.01 -8.03 -24.07
N ASN A 164 -11.78 -7.13 -24.67
CA ASN A 164 -13.18 -6.89 -24.30
C ASN A 164 -14.16 -7.87 -24.98
N PRO A 165 -14.86 -8.75 -24.24
CA PRO A 165 -15.84 -9.67 -24.82
C PRO A 165 -17.16 -8.98 -25.27
N TYR A 166 -17.44 -7.76 -24.83
CA TYR A 166 -18.56 -6.95 -25.37
C TYR A 166 -18.26 -6.42 -26.78
N LYS A 167 -16.99 -6.50 -27.23
CA LYS A 167 -16.54 -6.04 -28.54
C LYS A 167 -15.55 -7.03 -29.16
N PHE A 168 -16.05 -8.19 -29.56
CA PHE A 168 -15.27 -9.22 -30.25
C PHE A 168 -15.55 -9.19 -31.76
N GLY A 169 -14.76 -8.41 -32.49
CA GLY A 169 -15.07 -8.06 -33.88
C GLY A 169 -16.29 -7.13 -33.94
N LYS A 170 -17.38 -7.55 -34.58
CA LYS A 170 -18.65 -6.80 -34.66
C LYS A 170 -19.71 -7.24 -33.65
N ARG A 171 -19.37 -8.18 -32.75
CA ARG A 171 -20.32 -8.83 -31.85
C ARG A 171 -20.09 -8.45 -30.39
N ASN A 172 -21.20 -8.43 -29.65
CA ASN A 172 -21.22 -8.41 -28.20
C ASN A 172 -21.46 -9.84 -27.70
N ILE A 173 -20.36 -10.53 -27.35
CA ILE A 173 -20.40 -11.95 -27.00
C ILE A 173 -21.17 -12.18 -25.70
N MET A 174 -21.07 -11.24 -24.76
CA MET A 174 -21.79 -11.33 -23.49
C MET A 174 -23.31 -11.23 -23.69
N GLN A 175 -23.76 -10.28 -24.52
CA GLN A 175 -25.17 -10.17 -24.87
C GLN A 175 -25.66 -11.42 -25.61
N ASP A 176 -24.85 -11.95 -26.53
CA ASP A 176 -25.19 -13.17 -27.26
C ASP A 176 -25.27 -14.40 -26.35
N LEU A 177 -24.43 -14.48 -25.32
CA LEU A 177 -24.47 -15.56 -24.32
C LEU A 177 -25.73 -15.45 -23.45
N VAL A 178 -25.99 -14.27 -22.86
CA VAL A 178 -27.18 -14.01 -22.02
C VAL A 178 -28.47 -14.33 -22.77
N ALA A 179 -28.56 -13.96 -24.05
CA ALA A 179 -29.73 -14.23 -24.89
C ALA A 179 -30.02 -15.72 -25.13
N LYS A 180 -29.09 -16.62 -24.79
CA LYS A 180 -29.27 -18.08 -24.92
C LYS A 180 -29.82 -18.75 -23.66
N GLN A 181 -30.08 -18.00 -22.58
CA GLN A 181 -30.72 -18.56 -21.40
C GLN A 181 -32.13 -19.05 -21.73
N LYS A 182 -32.43 -20.31 -21.41
CA LYS A 182 -33.74 -20.92 -21.61
C LYS A 182 -34.66 -20.67 -20.41
N ASP A 183 -35.96 -20.86 -20.61
CA ASP A 183 -36.98 -20.70 -19.55
C ASP A 183 -36.73 -21.54 -18.30
N ASN A 184 -36.00 -22.66 -18.39
CA ASN A 184 -35.66 -23.48 -17.23
C ASN A 184 -34.35 -23.08 -16.54
N GLY A 185 -33.73 -21.97 -16.96
CA GLY A 185 -32.47 -21.44 -16.44
C GLY A 185 -31.22 -21.94 -17.15
N SER A 186 -31.33 -22.96 -18.00
CA SER A 186 -30.18 -23.60 -18.66
C SER A 186 -29.72 -22.84 -19.89
N PHE A 187 -28.42 -22.90 -20.18
CA PHE A 187 -27.82 -22.29 -21.38
C PHE A 187 -27.49 -23.33 -22.46
N SER A 188 -27.19 -24.57 -22.07
CA SER A 188 -26.61 -25.56 -22.98
C SER A 188 -27.04 -26.99 -22.63
N THR A 189 -26.17 -27.96 -22.93
CA THR A 189 -26.13 -29.27 -22.30
C THR A 189 -25.33 -29.17 -20.99
N ILE A 190 -25.39 -30.21 -20.15
CA ILE A 190 -24.64 -30.24 -18.87
C ILE A 190 -23.14 -29.93 -19.03
N TRP A 191 -22.56 -30.22 -20.20
CA TRP A 191 -21.16 -29.93 -20.54
C TRP A 191 -20.86 -28.42 -20.65
N GLY A 192 -21.83 -27.62 -21.12
CA GLY A 192 -21.65 -26.18 -21.36
C GLY A 192 -22.21 -25.28 -20.25
N GLU A 193 -22.97 -25.83 -19.30
CA GLU A 193 -23.46 -25.07 -18.15
C GLU A 193 -22.34 -24.47 -17.29
N PRO A 194 -21.26 -25.20 -16.90
CA PRO A 194 -20.23 -24.63 -16.04
C PRO A 194 -19.50 -23.46 -16.72
N TRP A 195 -19.20 -23.56 -18.01
CA TRP A 195 -18.54 -22.49 -18.77
C TRP A 195 -19.41 -21.25 -18.91
N SER A 196 -20.72 -21.44 -19.08
CA SER A 196 -21.66 -20.31 -19.15
C SER A 196 -21.69 -19.56 -17.82
N LEU A 197 -21.76 -20.29 -16.69
CA LEU A 197 -21.74 -19.69 -15.35
C LEU A 197 -20.41 -18.95 -15.10
N ILE A 198 -19.27 -19.60 -15.35
CA ILE A 198 -17.93 -18.98 -15.19
C ILE A 198 -17.80 -17.70 -16.04
N ALA A 199 -18.17 -17.75 -17.33
CA ALA A 199 -18.04 -16.60 -18.21
C ALA A 199 -18.94 -15.42 -17.79
N LEU A 200 -20.17 -15.71 -17.37
CA LEU A 200 -21.12 -14.69 -16.92
C LEU A 200 -20.69 -14.10 -15.57
N ASP A 201 -20.19 -14.92 -14.65
CA ASP A 201 -19.71 -14.46 -13.33
C ASP A 201 -18.44 -13.64 -13.45
N LEU A 202 -17.48 -14.06 -14.30
CA LEU A 202 -16.27 -13.28 -14.59
C LEU A 202 -16.60 -11.86 -15.07
N MET A 203 -17.71 -11.70 -15.79
CA MET A 203 -18.14 -10.42 -16.35
C MET A 203 -19.23 -9.73 -15.54
N GLU A 204 -19.71 -10.33 -14.45
CA GLU A 204 -20.86 -9.85 -13.68
C GLU A 204 -22.06 -9.52 -14.57
N ALA A 205 -22.31 -10.38 -15.56
CA ALA A 205 -23.37 -10.15 -16.54
C ALA A 205 -24.75 -10.22 -15.89
N GLU A 206 -25.69 -9.41 -16.38
CA GLU A 206 -27.09 -9.48 -15.93
C GLU A 206 -27.83 -10.63 -16.63
N TYR A 207 -28.23 -11.66 -15.86
CA TYR A 207 -29.06 -12.79 -16.29
C TYR A 207 -29.78 -13.41 -15.08
N ASP A 208 -30.67 -14.39 -15.30
CA ASP A 208 -31.33 -15.11 -14.20
C ASP A 208 -30.38 -16.16 -13.59
N GLN A 209 -29.38 -15.69 -12.84
CA GLN A 209 -28.35 -16.52 -12.19
C GLN A 209 -28.95 -17.50 -11.20
N GLU A 210 -29.97 -17.09 -10.45
CA GLU A 210 -30.65 -17.97 -9.49
C GLU A 210 -31.25 -19.19 -10.21
N LYS A 211 -32.00 -18.97 -11.28
CA LYS A 211 -32.60 -20.07 -12.04
C LYS A 211 -31.56 -20.95 -12.69
N HIS A 212 -30.43 -20.39 -13.13
CA HIS A 212 -29.33 -21.16 -13.69
C HIS A 212 -28.65 -22.06 -12.65
N ILE A 213 -28.34 -21.53 -11.47
CA ILE A 213 -27.77 -22.30 -10.36
C ILE A 213 -28.76 -23.39 -9.92
N GLN A 214 -30.05 -23.09 -9.78
CA GLN A 214 -31.07 -24.12 -9.44
C GLN A 214 -31.16 -25.21 -10.52
N TYR A 215 -31.06 -24.84 -11.80
CA TYR A 215 -30.99 -25.82 -12.87
C TYR A 215 -29.76 -26.73 -12.70
N ILE A 216 -28.57 -26.16 -12.46
CA ILE A 216 -27.33 -26.91 -12.23
C ILE A 216 -27.50 -27.87 -11.05
N LEU A 217 -27.94 -27.39 -9.89
CA LEU A 217 -28.14 -28.19 -8.68
C LEU A 217 -29.13 -29.35 -8.93
N SER A 218 -30.17 -29.14 -9.74
CA SER A 218 -31.13 -30.20 -10.11
C SER A 218 -30.52 -31.38 -10.89
N LYS A 219 -29.30 -31.22 -11.41
CA LYS A 219 -28.57 -32.25 -12.18
C LYS A 219 -27.63 -33.09 -11.34
N GLN A 220 -27.47 -32.76 -10.06
CA GLN A 220 -26.65 -33.54 -9.15
C GLN A 220 -27.26 -34.93 -8.95
N ASN A 221 -26.44 -35.98 -9.10
CA ASN A 221 -26.85 -37.33 -8.78
C ASN A 221 -27.07 -37.47 -7.27
N PRO A 222 -28.25 -37.91 -6.81
CA PRO A 222 -28.55 -37.97 -5.38
C PRO A 222 -27.76 -39.04 -4.62
N THR A 223 -27.21 -40.04 -5.32
CA THR A 223 -26.43 -41.13 -4.72
C THR A 223 -24.94 -40.81 -4.70
N THR A 224 -24.38 -40.42 -5.84
CA THR A 224 -22.92 -40.21 -5.96
C THR A 224 -22.49 -38.78 -5.68
N GLY A 225 -23.42 -37.81 -5.69
CA GLY A 225 -23.08 -36.38 -5.62
C GLY A 225 -22.48 -35.81 -6.91
N TYR A 226 -22.31 -36.62 -7.97
CA TYR A 226 -21.67 -36.17 -9.22
C TYR A 226 -22.64 -35.39 -10.11
N PHE A 227 -22.11 -34.48 -10.91
CA PHE A 227 -22.83 -33.79 -11.98
C PHE A 227 -22.46 -34.45 -13.31
N GLY A 228 -23.21 -35.48 -13.72
CA GLY A 228 -22.89 -36.25 -14.92
C GLY A 228 -21.71 -37.20 -14.68
N ASP A 229 -20.66 -37.09 -15.50
CA ASP A 229 -19.40 -37.83 -15.35
C ASP A 229 -18.37 -37.04 -14.52
N SER A 230 -17.16 -37.60 -14.35
CA SER A 230 -16.07 -36.96 -13.62
C SER A 230 -15.67 -35.59 -14.19
N ASP A 231 -15.69 -35.46 -15.51
CA ASP A 231 -15.22 -34.27 -16.22
C ASP A 231 -16.14 -33.09 -15.90
N VAL A 232 -17.44 -33.30 -16.11
CA VAL A 232 -18.48 -32.31 -15.83
C VAL A 232 -18.60 -32.04 -14.33
N THR A 233 -18.40 -33.05 -13.48
CA THR A 233 -18.37 -32.87 -12.02
C THR A 233 -17.27 -31.91 -11.59
N GLY A 234 -16.06 -32.09 -12.11
CA GLY A 234 -14.93 -31.20 -11.85
C GLY A 234 -15.20 -29.76 -12.28
N TRP A 235 -15.67 -29.54 -13.50
CA TRP A 235 -15.98 -28.20 -13.99
C TRP A 235 -17.14 -27.53 -13.23
N MET A 236 -18.11 -28.32 -12.75
CA MET A 236 -19.19 -27.77 -11.95
C MET A 236 -18.71 -27.28 -10.58
N LEU A 237 -17.75 -27.97 -9.97
CA LEU A 237 -17.12 -27.48 -8.74
C LEU A 237 -16.40 -26.14 -8.96
N ILE A 238 -15.72 -25.97 -10.11
CA ILE A 238 -15.11 -24.68 -10.48
C ILE A 238 -16.18 -23.59 -10.58
N ALA A 239 -17.27 -23.87 -11.30
CA ALA A 239 -18.33 -22.90 -11.54
C ALA A 239 -19.13 -22.54 -10.28
N LEU A 240 -19.28 -23.49 -9.34
CA LEU A 240 -20.00 -23.27 -8.08
C LEU A 240 -19.12 -22.67 -6.98
N ALA A 241 -17.80 -22.73 -7.08
CA ALA A 241 -16.88 -22.22 -6.07
C ALA A 241 -17.11 -20.75 -5.66
N PRO A 242 -17.42 -19.81 -6.59
CA PRO A 242 -17.74 -18.42 -6.21
C PRO A 242 -19.05 -18.27 -5.41
N HIS A 243 -19.90 -19.30 -5.39
CA HIS A 243 -21.26 -19.28 -4.84
C HIS A 243 -21.39 -20.09 -3.53
N MET A 244 -20.27 -20.36 -2.87
CA MET A 244 -20.20 -21.19 -1.66
C MET A 244 -20.81 -20.54 -0.40
N ASP A 245 -21.13 -19.25 -0.46
CA ASP A 245 -21.90 -18.53 0.55
C ASP A 245 -23.36 -18.99 0.61
N ARG A 246 -23.88 -19.52 -0.50
CA ARG A 246 -25.23 -20.09 -0.57
C ARG A 246 -25.27 -21.48 0.11
N PRO A 247 -26.19 -21.71 1.08
CA PRO A 247 -26.27 -22.98 1.77
C PRO A 247 -26.60 -24.19 0.87
N ASP A 248 -27.40 -24.00 -0.17
CA ASP A 248 -27.79 -25.06 -1.12
C ASP A 248 -26.61 -25.48 -2.02
N VAL A 249 -25.84 -24.51 -2.51
CA VAL A 249 -24.60 -24.74 -3.27
C VAL A 249 -23.57 -25.43 -2.38
N LYS A 250 -23.33 -24.91 -1.17
CA LYS A 250 -22.39 -25.52 -0.23
C LYS A 250 -22.76 -26.97 0.07
N ALA A 251 -24.03 -27.27 0.33
CA ALA A 251 -24.48 -28.64 0.59
C ALA A 251 -24.26 -29.56 -0.62
N ALA A 252 -24.46 -29.06 -1.85
CA ALA A 252 -24.18 -29.81 -3.05
C ALA A 252 -22.67 -30.06 -3.22
N VAL A 253 -21.83 -29.04 -3.03
CA VAL A 253 -20.36 -29.17 -3.12
C VAL A 253 -19.83 -30.16 -2.08
N ASP A 254 -20.23 -30.02 -0.81
CA ASP A 254 -19.80 -30.93 0.27
C ASP A 254 -20.17 -32.39 -0.06
N LYS A 255 -21.37 -32.60 -0.64
CA LYS A 255 -21.80 -33.93 -1.11
C LYS A 255 -20.98 -34.45 -2.28
N THR A 256 -20.61 -33.60 -3.22
CA THR A 256 -19.73 -33.97 -4.34
C THR A 256 -18.34 -34.35 -3.85
N VAL A 257 -17.74 -33.56 -2.94
CA VAL A 257 -16.43 -33.85 -2.34
C VAL A 257 -16.44 -35.20 -1.64
N GLN A 258 -17.46 -35.46 -0.80
CA GLN A 258 -17.63 -36.76 -0.15
C GLN A 258 -17.81 -37.89 -1.16
N GLY A 259 -18.62 -37.65 -2.19
CA GLY A 259 -18.83 -38.59 -3.29
C GLY A 259 -17.55 -38.95 -4.04
N ILE A 260 -16.65 -37.99 -4.25
CA ILE A 260 -15.34 -38.24 -4.89
C ILE A 260 -14.47 -39.11 -3.97
N LEU A 261 -14.39 -38.81 -2.67
CA LEU A 261 -13.63 -39.61 -1.71
C LEU A 261 -14.09 -41.07 -1.66
N GLU A 262 -15.41 -41.29 -1.65
CA GLU A 262 -16.01 -42.63 -1.57
C GLU A 262 -15.89 -43.43 -2.88
N ASN A 263 -15.85 -42.74 -4.03
CA ASN A 263 -15.81 -43.35 -5.35
C ASN A 263 -14.39 -43.39 -5.95
N ARG A 264 -13.35 -43.52 -5.11
CA ARG A 264 -11.99 -43.86 -5.59
C ARG A 264 -11.78 -45.37 -5.69
N SER A 265 -10.98 -45.79 -6.68
CA SER A 265 -10.60 -47.20 -6.85
C SER A 265 -9.86 -47.69 -5.61
N LYS A 266 -10.33 -48.80 -5.01
CA LYS A 266 -9.60 -49.47 -3.92
C LYS A 266 -8.31 -50.14 -4.40
N GLU A 267 -8.19 -50.39 -5.70
CA GLU A 267 -7.02 -51.04 -6.28
C GLU A 267 -5.90 -50.07 -6.60
N THR A 268 -6.26 -48.91 -7.16
CA THR A 268 -5.31 -47.95 -7.77
C THR A 268 -5.36 -46.55 -7.16
N GLY A 269 -6.39 -46.24 -6.35
CA GLY A 269 -6.62 -44.90 -5.82
C GLY A 269 -7.15 -43.89 -6.83
N GLU A 270 -7.46 -44.33 -8.06
CA GLU A 270 -7.92 -43.46 -9.16
C GLU A 270 -9.36 -42.98 -8.95
N VAL A 271 -9.72 -41.82 -9.49
CA VAL A 271 -11.10 -41.31 -9.47
C VAL A 271 -11.98 -42.14 -10.41
N MET A 272 -13.10 -42.67 -9.93
CA MET A 272 -14.05 -43.44 -10.76
C MET A 272 -15.06 -42.52 -11.47
N GLY A 273 -15.68 -43.03 -12.54
CA GLY A 273 -16.69 -42.31 -13.32
C GLY A 273 -16.18 -41.67 -14.62
N GLN A 274 -14.98 -42.06 -15.04
CA GLN A 274 -14.30 -41.53 -16.23
C GLN A 274 -14.88 -42.14 -17.52
N MET A 275 -15.06 -41.30 -18.54
CA MET A 275 -15.40 -41.78 -19.88
C MET A 275 -14.16 -42.45 -20.50
N PHE A 276 -14.30 -43.69 -20.98
CA PHE A 276 -13.20 -44.46 -21.60
C PHE A 276 -12.08 -44.96 -20.67
N GLY A 277 -12.33 -45.06 -19.36
CA GLY A 277 -11.38 -45.60 -18.37
C GLY A 277 -10.40 -44.57 -17.83
N GLU A 278 -9.40 -45.03 -17.06
CA GLU A 278 -8.42 -44.19 -16.35
C GLU A 278 -7.64 -43.28 -17.30
N ASN A 279 -7.87 -41.96 -17.21
CA ASN A 279 -7.27 -40.99 -18.12
C ASN A 279 -7.09 -39.60 -17.49
N ALA A 280 -6.10 -38.85 -17.96
CA ALA A 280 -5.73 -37.55 -17.39
C ALA A 280 -6.82 -36.48 -17.53
N ASN A 281 -7.54 -36.45 -18.66
CA ASN A 281 -8.56 -35.45 -18.98
C ASN A 281 -9.78 -35.52 -18.06
N SER A 282 -10.05 -36.69 -17.48
CA SER A 282 -11.15 -36.85 -16.52
C SER A 282 -10.72 -36.56 -15.07
N VAL A 283 -9.44 -36.73 -14.74
CA VAL A 283 -8.90 -36.51 -13.39
C VAL A 283 -8.52 -35.04 -13.17
N ALA A 284 -7.99 -34.38 -14.20
CA ALA A 284 -7.60 -32.97 -14.14
C ALA A 284 -8.76 -32.04 -13.74
N PRO A 285 -9.98 -32.12 -14.32
CA PRO A 285 -11.13 -31.34 -13.88
C PRO A 285 -11.49 -31.56 -12.42
N ILE A 286 -11.37 -32.79 -11.90
CA ILE A 286 -11.66 -33.10 -10.50
C ILE A 286 -10.66 -32.41 -9.59
N ILE A 287 -9.36 -32.54 -9.87
CA ILE A 287 -8.29 -31.83 -9.14
C ILE A 287 -8.54 -30.32 -9.18
N ASN A 288 -8.84 -29.78 -10.37
CA ASN A 288 -9.10 -28.36 -10.55
C ASN A 288 -10.32 -27.89 -9.74
N GLY A 289 -11.42 -28.64 -9.78
CA GLY A 289 -12.65 -28.34 -9.08
C GLY A 289 -12.51 -28.42 -7.56
N LEU A 290 -11.77 -29.42 -7.05
CA LEU A 290 -11.48 -29.55 -5.63
C LEU A 290 -10.64 -28.37 -5.12
N ALA A 291 -9.59 -28.00 -5.87
CA ALA A 291 -8.80 -26.81 -5.56
C ALA A 291 -9.66 -25.52 -5.58
N ALA A 292 -10.61 -25.41 -6.52
CA ALA A 292 -11.52 -24.27 -6.61
C ALA A 292 -12.37 -24.08 -5.35
N VAL A 293 -12.86 -25.18 -4.75
CA VAL A 293 -13.70 -25.17 -3.55
C VAL A 293 -12.90 -25.19 -2.24
N GLY A 294 -11.58 -25.00 -2.31
CA GLY A 294 -10.71 -24.82 -1.14
C GLY A 294 -10.19 -26.12 -0.51
N GLU A 295 -10.21 -27.24 -1.24
CA GLU A 295 -9.64 -28.50 -0.75
C GLU A 295 -8.11 -28.50 -0.82
N ASP A 296 -7.46 -28.85 0.30
CA ASP A 296 -6.01 -29.07 0.34
C ASP A 296 -5.67 -30.47 -0.19
N LEU A 297 -5.37 -30.55 -1.48
CA LEU A 297 -5.05 -31.79 -2.19
C LEU A 297 -3.73 -32.45 -1.76
N PHE A 298 -2.88 -31.74 -1.02
CA PHE A 298 -1.62 -32.25 -0.48
C PHE A 298 -1.81 -32.98 0.87
N SER A 299 -2.98 -32.79 1.50
CA SER A 299 -3.29 -33.36 2.80
C SER A 299 -3.58 -34.88 2.76
N GLU A 300 -3.50 -35.51 3.94
CA GLU A 300 -3.89 -36.92 4.11
C GLU A 300 -5.35 -37.22 3.75
N LYS A 301 -6.24 -36.23 3.75
CA LYS A 301 -7.64 -36.41 3.30
C LYS A 301 -7.71 -37.00 1.90
N TRP A 302 -6.74 -36.66 1.05
CA TRP A 302 -6.66 -37.10 -0.34
C TRP A 302 -5.71 -38.28 -0.55
N THR A 303 -5.20 -38.87 0.54
CA THR A 303 -4.35 -40.06 0.55
C THR A 303 -5.16 -41.29 0.94
N MET A 304 -4.98 -42.41 0.24
CA MET A 304 -5.62 -43.67 0.58
C MET A 304 -4.69 -44.87 0.38
N GLU A 305 -4.90 -45.91 1.20
CA GLU A 305 -4.26 -47.21 0.99
C GLU A 305 -4.96 -47.99 -0.11
N THR A 306 -4.17 -48.46 -1.07
CA THR A 306 -4.64 -49.20 -2.24
C THR A 306 -4.13 -50.64 -2.22
N THR A 307 -4.86 -51.56 -2.83
CA THR A 307 -4.47 -52.98 -2.83
C THR A 307 -3.32 -53.29 -3.79
N GLN A 308 -3.02 -52.43 -4.77
CA GLN A 308 -1.96 -52.66 -5.76
C GLN A 308 -0.77 -51.70 -5.66
N LEU A 309 -0.97 -50.46 -5.21
CA LEU A 309 0.04 -49.39 -5.28
C LEU A 309 0.50 -48.88 -3.90
N GLY A 310 -0.03 -49.43 -2.80
CA GLY A 310 0.23 -48.93 -1.45
C GLY A 310 -0.46 -47.59 -1.18
N SER A 311 0.19 -46.71 -0.43
CA SER A 311 -0.33 -45.39 -0.06
C SER A 311 -0.27 -44.42 -1.25
N VAL A 312 -1.41 -43.89 -1.68
CA VAL A 312 -1.53 -43.06 -2.88
C VAL A 312 -2.32 -41.77 -2.61
N ASN A 313 -1.65 -40.63 -2.75
CA ASN A 313 -2.30 -39.32 -2.81
C ASN A 313 -2.83 -39.02 -4.23
N LEU A 314 -4.01 -38.38 -4.31
CA LEU A 314 -4.70 -38.08 -5.57
C LEU A 314 -3.86 -37.27 -6.57
N ILE A 315 -3.33 -36.12 -6.16
CA ILE A 315 -2.60 -35.23 -7.07
C ILE A 315 -1.19 -35.74 -7.35
N GLU A 316 -0.56 -36.38 -6.38
CA GLU A 316 0.73 -37.05 -6.59
C GLU A 316 0.62 -38.11 -7.67
N ARG A 317 -0.40 -38.98 -7.57
CA ARG A 317 -0.63 -40.05 -8.55
C ARG A 317 -0.90 -39.51 -9.92
N PHE A 318 -1.66 -38.42 -10.02
CA PHE A 318 -1.95 -37.77 -11.28
C PHE A 318 -0.66 -37.32 -11.99
N VAL A 319 0.24 -36.66 -11.27
CA VAL A 319 1.55 -36.24 -11.82
C VAL A 319 2.38 -37.47 -12.20
N ASP A 320 2.54 -38.45 -11.31
CA ASP A 320 3.37 -39.64 -11.55
C ASP A 320 2.92 -40.48 -12.74
N ARG A 321 1.60 -40.54 -12.94
CA ARG A 321 1.01 -41.41 -13.96
C ARG A 321 0.99 -40.77 -15.33
N TYR A 322 0.72 -39.46 -15.39
CA TYR A 322 0.35 -38.81 -16.64
C TYR A 322 1.38 -37.81 -17.14
N GLN A 323 2.23 -37.23 -16.28
CA GLN A 323 3.25 -36.29 -16.73
C GLN A 323 4.45 -37.04 -17.34
N LEU A 324 4.84 -36.66 -18.55
CA LEU A 324 6.02 -37.13 -19.27
C LEU A 324 7.27 -36.36 -18.81
N GLU A 325 8.45 -36.91 -19.08
CA GLU A 325 9.74 -36.29 -18.70
C GLU A 325 9.92 -34.87 -19.27
N ASP A 326 9.36 -34.59 -20.44
CA ASP A 326 9.41 -33.28 -21.10
C ASP A 326 8.36 -32.29 -20.59
N GLY A 327 7.59 -32.65 -19.56
CA GLY A 327 6.58 -31.81 -18.94
C GLY A 327 5.20 -31.90 -19.58
N ARG A 328 5.02 -32.58 -20.72
CA ARG A 328 3.68 -32.80 -21.30
C ARG A 328 2.89 -33.84 -20.51
N PHE A 329 1.58 -33.90 -20.73
CA PHE A 329 0.73 -34.97 -20.18
C PHE A 329 0.26 -35.94 -21.26
N THR A 330 0.29 -37.24 -20.95
CA THR A 330 -0.37 -38.28 -21.76
C THR A 330 -1.84 -38.44 -21.36
N TRP A 331 -2.69 -38.82 -22.31
CA TRP A 331 -4.10 -39.12 -22.03
C TRP A 331 -4.24 -40.42 -21.23
N GLN A 332 -3.50 -41.48 -21.62
CA GLN A 332 -3.48 -42.78 -20.94
C GLN A 332 -2.04 -43.29 -20.84
N GLU A 333 -1.72 -43.98 -19.75
CA GLU A 333 -0.38 -44.51 -19.41
C GLU A 333 0.25 -45.32 -20.55
N ASN A 334 -0.55 -46.09 -21.30
CA ASN A 334 -0.08 -46.97 -22.38
C ASN A 334 -0.21 -46.37 -23.79
N ARG A 335 -0.66 -45.12 -23.94
CA ARG A 335 -0.73 -44.43 -25.24
C ARG A 335 0.33 -43.35 -25.31
N LEU A 336 1.54 -43.75 -25.72
CA LEU A 336 2.66 -42.83 -25.95
C LEU A 336 2.36 -41.91 -27.15
N GLY A 337 1.76 -40.77 -26.85
CA GLY A 337 1.49 -39.67 -27.77
C GLY A 337 0.94 -38.50 -26.98
N SER A 338 1.55 -37.32 -27.10
CA SER A 338 1.10 -36.10 -26.42
C SER A 338 -0.28 -35.71 -26.91
N TRP A 339 -1.26 -35.68 -26.01
CA TRP A 339 -2.59 -35.13 -26.29
C TRP A 339 -2.59 -33.71 -25.77
N GLN A 340 -2.66 -32.74 -26.69
CA GLN A 340 -2.63 -31.31 -26.38
C GLN A 340 -3.59 -30.96 -25.24
N MET A 341 -4.83 -31.46 -25.29
CA MET A 341 -5.84 -31.25 -24.25
C MET A 341 -5.46 -31.83 -22.88
N ALA A 342 -4.77 -32.98 -22.82
CA ALA A 342 -4.31 -33.57 -21.55
C ALA A 342 -3.26 -32.66 -20.89
N THR A 343 -2.39 -32.06 -21.69
CA THR A 343 -1.36 -31.13 -21.20
C THR A 343 -1.98 -29.81 -20.73
N GLU A 344 -2.95 -29.28 -21.49
CA GLU A 344 -3.67 -28.05 -21.15
C GLU A 344 -4.46 -28.17 -19.84
N GLN A 345 -5.28 -29.22 -19.71
CA GLN A 345 -6.06 -29.46 -18.49
C GLN A 345 -5.17 -29.90 -17.32
N GLY A 346 -4.13 -30.69 -17.60
CA GLY A 346 -3.15 -31.09 -16.60
C GLY A 346 -2.45 -29.90 -15.96
N LEU A 347 -1.95 -28.94 -16.77
CA LEU A 347 -1.33 -27.71 -16.30
C LEU A 347 -2.28 -26.86 -15.46
N LEU A 348 -3.52 -26.66 -15.95
CA LEU A 348 -4.52 -25.88 -15.21
C LEU A 348 -4.82 -26.51 -13.84
N ALA A 349 -4.98 -27.83 -13.80
CA ALA A 349 -5.29 -28.56 -12.57
C ALA A 349 -4.16 -28.48 -11.53
N ILE A 350 -2.90 -28.75 -11.92
CA ILE A 350 -1.77 -28.68 -10.98
C ILE A 350 -1.46 -27.24 -10.55
N SER A 351 -1.65 -26.26 -11.44
CA SER A 351 -1.48 -24.84 -11.11
C SER A 351 -2.50 -24.39 -10.07
N ASP A 352 -3.77 -24.77 -10.24
CA ASP A 352 -4.84 -24.40 -9.30
C ASP A 352 -4.70 -25.10 -7.96
N ALA A 353 -4.24 -26.36 -7.96
CA ALA A 353 -3.95 -27.08 -6.72
C ALA A 353 -2.82 -26.42 -5.91
N VAL A 354 -1.73 -25.98 -6.56
CA VAL A 354 -0.64 -25.25 -5.90
C VAL A 354 -1.12 -23.91 -5.35
N ALA A 355 -1.94 -23.20 -6.12
CA ALA A 355 -2.52 -21.91 -5.72
C ALA A 355 -3.60 -22.03 -4.65
N GLY A 356 -4.19 -23.21 -4.43
CA GLY A 356 -5.31 -23.43 -3.49
C GLY A 356 -6.59 -22.67 -3.86
N LYS A 357 -6.70 -22.22 -5.11
CA LYS A 357 -7.80 -21.41 -5.65
C LYS A 357 -7.87 -21.66 -7.16
N SER A 358 -9.03 -21.50 -7.80
CA SER A 358 -9.11 -21.67 -9.26
C SER A 358 -8.52 -20.50 -10.03
N THR A 359 -7.98 -20.75 -11.22
CA THR A 359 -7.45 -19.74 -12.14
C THR A 359 -8.52 -18.71 -12.47
N PHE A 360 -9.77 -19.13 -12.68
CA PHE A 360 -10.86 -18.21 -13.02
C PHE A 360 -11.26 -17.32 -11.84
N MET A 361 -11.18 -17.82 -10.60
CA MET A 361 -11.36 -16.95 -9.43
C MET A 361 -10.18 -15.99 -9.25
N ARG A 362 -8.94 -16.43 -9.49
CA ARG A 362 -7.77 -15.53 -9.50
C ARG A 362 -7.90 -14.46 -10.60
N LEU A 363 -8.44 -14.82 -11.77
CA LEU A 363 -8.72 -13.91 -12.87
C LEU A 363 -9.82 -12.90 -12.51
N SER A 364 -10.84 -13.33 -11.75
CA SER A 364 -11.86 -12.44 -11.19
C SER A 364 -11.26 -11.46 -10.18
N ASP A 365 -10.41 -11.92 -9.25
CA ASP A 365 -9.72 -11.03 -8.31
C ASP A 365 -8.83 -10.02 -9.05
N TYR A 366 -8.05 -10.49 -10.03
CA TYR A 366 -7.20 -9.64 -10.86
C TYR A 366 -8.03 -8.59 -11.61
N LYS A 367 -9.15 -8.99 -12.23
CA LYS A 367 -10.11 -8.06 -12.85
C LYS A 367 -10.58 -7.00 -11.85
N GLN A 368 -10.99 -7.39 -10.64
CA GLN A 368 -11.46 -6.45 -9.62
C GLN A 368 -10.35 -5.49 -9.18
N GLN A 369 -9.11 -5.97 -9.03
CA GLN A 369 -7.96 -5.13 -8.74
C GLN A 369 -7.70 -4.11 -9.87
N GLN A 370 -7.83 -4.53 -11.14
CA GLN A 370 -7.65 -3.62 -12.28
C GLN A 370 -8.82 -2.64 -12.46
N LEU A 371 -10.07 -3.05 -12.21
CA LEU A 371 -11.24 -2.16 -12.25
C LEU A 371 -11.17 -1.02 -11.22
N ASN A 372 -10.50 -1.28 -10.09
CA ASN A 372 -10.30 -0.29 -9.02
C ASN A 372 -9.07 0.60 -9.25
N LYS A 373 -8.35 0.45 -10.38
CA LYS A 373 -7.24 1.33 -10.76
C LYS A 373 -7.77 2.50 -11.57
N GLU A 374 -7.97 3.62 -10.88
CA GLU A 374 -8.32 4.91 -11.48
C GLU A 374 -7.08 5.57 -12.05
N THR A 375 -7.19 6.10 -13.27
CA THR A 375 -6.19 7.00 -13.84
C THR A 375 -6.70 8.43 -13.69
N ASN A 376 -5.93 9.27 -13.00
CA ASN A 376 -6.22 10.70 -12.88
C ASN A 376 -5.63 11.44 -14.07
N VAL A 377 -6.48 12.17 -14.79
CA VAL A 377 -6.07 13.04 -15.89
C VAL A 377 -6.69 14.42 -15.70
N SER A 378 -6.14 15.42 -16.37
CA SER A 378 -6.70 16.77 -16.41
C SER A 378 -7.20 17.10 -17.81
N VAL A 379 -8.36 17.75 -17.89
CA VAL A 379 -8.96 18.18 -19.17
C VAL A 379 -9.19 19.68 -19.16
N ARG A 380 -8.63 20.37 -20.15
CA ARG A 380 -8.86 21.78 -20.44
C ARG A 380 -9.48 21.97 -21.81
N VAL A 381 -10.36 22.96 -21.95
CA VAL A 381 -10.98 23.32 -23.23
C VAL A 381 -10.87 24.82 -23.49
N GLU A 382 -10.11 25.19 -24.51
CA GLU A 382 -9.89 26.56 -24.98
C GLU A 382 -10.80 26.87 -26.18
N GLY A 383 -11.85 27.65 -25.94
CA GLY A 383 -12.77 28.11 -26.98
C GLY A 383 -12.28 29.35 -27.71
N ILE A 384 -13.10 29.82 -28.67
CA ILE A 384 -12.79 30.96 -29.53
C ILE A 384 -12.57 32.23 -28.70
N GLN A 385 -13.51 32.55 -27.80
CA GLN A 385 -13.50 33.81 -27.04
C GLN A 385 -12.99 33.66 -25.60
N GLU A 386 -13.06 32.46 -25.04
CA GLU A 386 -12.72 32.20 -23.64
C GLU A 386 -12.32 30.74 -23.42
N THR A 387 -11.70 30.46 -22.26
CA THR A 387 -11.52 29.10 -21.77
C THR A 387 -12.88 28.56 -21.32
N LEU A 388 -13.39 27.52 -22.00
CA LEU A 388 -14.69 26.92 -21.71
C LEU A 388 -14.63 25.97 -20.50
N LEU A 389 -13.51 25.27 -20.30
CA LEU A 389 -13.26 24.36 -19.18
C LEU A 389 -11.81 24.55 -18.71
N THR A 390 -11.61 24.75 -17.41
CA THR A 390 -10.28 25.00 -16.82
C THR A 390 -9.83 23.76 -16.05
N ASP A 391 -8.77 23.09 -16.53
CA ASP A 391 -8.00 22.01 -15.86
C ASP A 391 -8.84 21.10 -14.95
N GLU A 392 -9.95 20.58 -15.50
CA GLU A 392 -10.89 19.76 -14.74
C GLU A 392 -10.28 18.38 -14.52
N ALA A 393 -10.08 18.01 -13.25
CA ALA A 393 -9.59 16.69 -12.88
C ALA A 393 -10.68 15.64 -13.12
N VAL A 394 -10.32 14.60 -13.87
CA VAL A 394 -11.17 13.48 -14.22
C VAL A 394 -10.49 12.18 -13.83
N GLN A 395 -11.25 11.32 -13.15
CA GLN A 395 -10.88 9.95 -12.86
C GLN A 395 -11.54 9.02 -13.87
N VAL A 396 -10.72 8.32 -14.64
CA VAL A 396 -11.17 7.36 -15.65
C VAL A 396 -10.72 5.95 -15.26
N GLN A 397 -11.63 4.99 -15.40
CA GLN A 397 -11.33 3.57 -15.12
C GLN A 397 -10.66 2.94 -16.34
N THR A 398 -9.54 2.24 -16.14
CA THR A 398 -8.69 1.74 -17.24
C THR A 398 -8.91 0.29 -17.65
N PHE A 399 -9.85 -0.45 -17.06
CA PHE A 399 -10.00 -1.87 -17.35
C PHE A 399 -11.07 -2.18 -18.42
N MET A 400 -10.67 -2.94 -19.45
CA MET A 400 -11.45 -3.47 -20.59
C MET A 400 -11.96 -2.52 -21.69
N GLU A 401 -11.76 -1.22 -21.57
CA GLU A 401 -11.45 -0.34 -22.71
C GLU A 401 -10.37 0.60 -22.17
N SER A 402 -9.33 0.88 -22.94
CA SER A 402 -8.37 1.89 -22.52
C SER A 402 -9.16 3.18 -22.31
N ALA A 403 -9.13 3.70 -21.09
CA ALA A 403 -9.56 5.06 -20.86
C ALA A 403 -8.80 5.91 -21.87
N ASN A 404 -9.54 6.53 -22.79
CA ASN A 404 -8.97 7.29 -23.88
C ASN A 404 -9.27 8.77 -23.70
N ALA A 405 -8.49 9.61 -24.39
CA ALA A 405 -8.62 11.05 -24.25
C ALA A 405 -10.04 11.56 -24.53
N PHE A 406 -10.80 10.90 -25.42
CA PHE A 406 -12.19 11.25 -25.68
C PHE A 406 -13.11 10.96 -24.49
N ASP A 407 -13.00 9.80 -23.85
CA ASP A 407 -13.86 9.43 -22.71
C ASP A 407 -13.59 10.32 -21.50
N ALA A 408 -12.32 10.60 -21.21
CA ALA A 408 -11.94 11.57 -20.18
C ALA A 408 -12.52 12.96 -20.49
N THR A 409 -12.41 13.41 -21.74
CA THR A 409 -12.95 14.70 -22.18
C THR A 409 -14.47 14.75 -22.02
N LYS A 410 -15.18 13.71 -22.47
CA LYS A 410 -16.62 13.60 -22.35
C LYS A 410 -17.04 13.67 -20.88
N GLN A 411 -16.37 12.94 -20.00
CA GLN A 411 -16.65 12.97 -18.57
C GLN A 411 -16.39 14.35 -17.95
N ALA A 412 -15.32 15.04 -18.36
CA ALA A 412 -15.03 16.40 -17.92
C ALA A 412 -16.14 17.39 -18.32
N LEU A 413 -16.57 17.32 -19.59
CA LEU A 413 -17.62 18.14 -20.16
C LEU A 413 -19.00 17.85 -19.53
N ASP A 414 -19.32 16.57 -19.31
CA ASP A 414 -20.55 16.13 -18.64
C ASP A 414 -20.58 16.66 -17.19
N LYS A 415 -19.45 16.58 -16.47
CA LYS A 415 -19.30 17.08 -15.09
C LYS A 415 -19.44 18.60 -15.01
N ALA A 416 -18.88 19.32 -15.97
CA ALA A 416 -18.99 20.77 -16.08
C ALA A 416 -20.32 21.24 -16.72
N ASN A 417 -21.17 20.31 -17.16
CA ASN A 417 -22.44 20.58 -17.85
C ASN A 417 -22.26 21.44 -19.11
N ILE A 418 -21.19 21.19 -19.88
CA ILE A 418 -20.87 21.85 -21.14
C ILE A 418 -21.34 20.94 -22.30
N PRO A 419 -22.27 21.38 -23.15
CA PRO A 419 -22.77 20.55 -24.25
C PRO A 419 -21.70 20.39 -25.34
N PHE A 420 -21.64 19.21 -25.97
CA PHE A 420 -20.79 18.97 -27.14
C PHE A 420 -21.50 18.11 -28.19
N GLN A 421 -20.98 18.11 -29.43
CA GLN A 421 -21.42 17.24 -30.51
C GLN A 421 -20.19 16.61 -31.17
N GLY A 422 -20.21 15.29 -31.37
CA GLY A 422 -19.07 14.56 -31.92
C GLY A 422 -19.11 13.06 -31.62
N ALA A 423 -18.06 12.37 -32.06
CA ALA A 423 -17.76 10.97 -31.77
C ALA A 423 -16.27 10.82 -31.41
N THR A 424 -15.86 9.61 -31.02
CA THR A 424 -14.49 9.29 -30.56
C THR A 424 -13.38 9.75 -31.51
N SER A 425 -13.65 9.77 -32.82
CA SER A 425 -12.69 10.19 -33.83
C SER A 425 -12.71 11.68 -34.17
N TYR A 426 -13.75 12.42 -33.78
CA TYR A 426 -13.94 13.82 -34.17
C TYR A 426 -15.03 14.55 -33.35
N ILE A 427 -14.69 15.72 -32.81
CA ILE A 427 -15.64 16.62 -32.13
C ILE A 427 -15.97 17.82 -33.04
N SER A 428 -17.25 18.00 -33.35
CA SER A 428 -17.73 19.05 -34.28
C SER A 428 -18.22 20.32 -33.57
N GLN A 429 -18.45 20.25 -32.26
CA GLN A 429 -18.86 21.39 -31.43
C GLN A 429 -18.57 21.12 -29.94
N ILE A 430 -18.05 22.11 -29.21
CA ILE A 430 -18.01 22.14 -27.74
C ILE A 430 -18.53 23.50 -27.28
N GLY A 431 -19.48 23.51 -26.35
CA GLY A 431 -20.17 24.73 -25.92
C GLY A 431 -20.79 25.48 -27.12
N PRO A 432 -20.57 26.80 -27.25
CA PRO A 432 -21.11 27.60 -28.35
C PRO A 432 -20.34 27.43 -29.67
N ASP A 433 -19.10 26.93 -29.64
CA ASP A 433 -18.18 27.02 -30.77
C ASP A 433 -18.25 25.77 -31.66
N LYS A 434 -18.61 25.98 -32.93
CA LYS A 434 -18.82 24.92 -33.94
C LYS A 434 -17.67 24.89 -34.92
N HIS A 435 -17.34 23.70 -35.44
CA HIS A 435 -16.41 23.60 -36.57
C HIS A 435 -16.85 24.49 -37.74
N ALA A 436 -15.89 24.87 -38.59
CA ALA A 436 -16.11 25.70 -39.77
C ALA A 436 -16.73 27.08 -39.46
N THR A 437 -16.40 27.68 -38.31
CA THR A 437 -16.85 29.03 -37.94
C THR A 437 -16.17 30.12 -38.79
N PHE A 438 -14.89 29.96 -39.14
CA PHE A 438 -14.10 30.95 -39.88
C PHE A 438 -13.65 30.49 -41.28
N GLY A 439 -13.86 29.22 -41.64
CA GLY A 439 -13.48 28.63 -42.92
C GLY A 439 -13.95 27.18 -43.05
N VAL A 440 -13.39 26.40 -43.99
CA VAL A 440 -13.67 24.94 -44.10
C VAL A 440 -12.62 24.09 -43.40
N TRP A 441 -11.55 24.71 -42.90
CA TRP A 441 -10.38 24.03 -42.33
C TRP A 441 -10.19 24.31 -40.83
N ASP A 442 -11.08 25.08 -40.20
CA ASP A 442 -11.04 25.35 -38.75
C ASP A 442 -11.99 24.45 -37.95
N GLY A 443 -11.59 24.12 -36.72
CA GLY A 443 -12.33 23.26 -35.81
C GLY A 443 -11.56 22.88 -34.55
N TRP A 444 -12.11 21.91 -33.82
CA TRP A 444 -11.56 21.41 -32.56
C TRP A 444 -10.34 20.51 -32.78
N GLN A 445 -9.25 20.85 -32.08
CA GLN A 445 -7.98 20.15 -32.02
C GLN A 445 -7.74 19.68 -30.58
N TYR A 446 -6.89 18.66 -30.40
CA TYR A 446 -6.49 18.20 -29.08
C TYR A 446 -4.99 17.89 -29.01
N ILE A 447 -4.41 18.11 -27.84
CA ILE A 447 -3.04 17.73 -27.48
C ILE A 447 -3.06 17.00 -26.15
N VAL A 448 -2.10 16.11 -25.94
CA VAL A 448 -1.88 15.43 -24.66
C VAL A 448 -0.45 15.66 -24.22
N ASN A 449 -0.25 16.07 -22.97
CA ASN A 449 1.07 16.40 -22.41
C ASN A 449 1.88 17.39 -23.27
N ASN A 450 1.16 18.27 -23.97
CA ASN A 450 1.67 19.30 -24.88
C ASN A 450 2.23 18.79 -26.21
N GLU A 451 1.90 17.56 -26.58
CA GLU A 451 2.24 16.98 -27.87
C GLU A 451 0.97 16.69 -28.68
N TYR A 452 1.07 16.79 -30.00
CA TYR A 452 0.00 16.41 -30.93
C TYR A 452 0.05 14.90 -31.13
N PRO A 453 -0.96 14.14 -30.66
CA PRO A 453 -0.91 12.70 -30.83
C PRO A 453 -1.15 12.31 -32.29
N ALA A 454 -0.49 11.25 -32.74
CA ALA A 454 -0.64 10.72 -34.11
C ALA A 454 -1.91 9.86 -34.30
N VAL A 455 -2.78 9.81 -33.29
CA VAL A 455 -4.01 9.01 -33.25
C VAL A 455 -5.20 9.89 -32.90
N SER A 456 -6.43 9.37 -33.03
CA SER A 456 -7.62 10.09 -32.59
C SER A 456 -7.75 10.07 -31.06
N ALA A 457 -8.50 11.00 -30.47
CA ALA A 457 -8.71 11.04 -29.02
C ALA A 457 -9.34 9.76 -28.47
N GLY A 458 -10.12 9.04 -29.30
CA GLY A 458 -10.68 7.73 -28.96
C GLY A 458 -9.71 6.55 -29.00
N ASP A 459 -8.55 6.72 -29.64
CA ASP A 459 -7.52 5.69 -29.79
C ASP A 459 -6.27 5.98 -28.93
N TYR A 460 -6.22 7.14 -28.28
CA TYR A 460 -5.14 7.52 -27.39
C TYR A 460 -5.32 6.86 -26.02
N ASN A 461 -4.41 5.98 -25.61
CA ASN A 461 -4.47 5.34 -24.30
C ASN A 461 -3.93 6.30 -23.23
N LEU A 462 -4.71 6.55 -22.17
CA LEU A 462 -4.32 7.48 -21.12
C LEU A 462 -3.34 6.87 -20.11
N GLU A 463 -2.42 7.71 -19.65
CA GLU A 463 -1.49 7.46 -18.55
C GLU A 463 -1.82 8.36 -17.33
N GLU A 464 -1.34 7.97 -16.16
CA GLU A 464 -1.54 8.74 -14.92
C GLU A 464 -0.89 10.12 -15.04
N GLY A 465 -1.67 11.16 -14.78
CA GLY A 465 -1.23 12.55 -14.83
C GLY A 465 -1.31 13.20 -16.20
N ASP A 466 -1.87 12.53 -17.23
CA ASP A 466 -2.03 13.13 -18.56
C ASP A 466 -2.79 14.47 -18.52
N ASP A 467 -2.26 15.47 -19.23
CA ASP A 467 -2.88 16.79 -19.45
C ASP A 467 -3.45 16.87 -20.87
N ILE A 468 -4.78 16.82 -20.98
CA ILE A 468 -5.52 16.85 -22.23
C ILE A 468 -6.03 18.28 -22.45
N VAL A 469 -5.56 18.93 -23.52
CA VAL A 469 -6.02 20.26 -23.89
C VAL A 469 -6.73 20.20 -25.24
N TRP A 470 -8.02 20.51 -25.25
CA TRP A 470 -8.78 20.80 -26.46
C TRP A 470 -8.71 22.29 -26.76
N PHE A 471 -8.57 22.65 -28.04
CA PHE A 471 -8.61 24.05 -28.47
C PHE A 471 -9.22 24.21 -29.85
N TYR A 472 -9.78 25.39 -30.11
CA TYR A 472 -10.30 25.74 -31.43
C TYR A 472 -9.19 26.38 -32.29
N GLY A 473 -8.90 25.80 -33.46
CA GLY A 473 -7.84 26.26 -34.35
C GLY A 473 -8.05 25.85 -35.81
N ASN A 474 -7.02 25.97 -36.63
CA ASN A 474 -7.00 25.52 -38.03
C ASN A 474 -6.33 24.14 -38.14
N VAL A 475 -6.71 23.32 -39.13
CA VAL A 475 -5.98 22.09 -39.49
C VAL A 475 -4.48 22.34 -39.74
N GLY A 476 -4.10 23.51 -40.24
CA GLY A 476 -2.71 23.94 -40.36
C GLY A 476 -1.95 23.99 -39.02
N ASP A 477 -2.64 24.13 -37.88
CA ASP A 477 -2.04 24.14 -36.54
C ASP A 477 -1.46 22.76 -36.15
N ILE A 478 -2.01 21.67 -36.69
CA ILE A 478 -1.44 20.31 -36.51
C ILE A 478 -0.11 20.20 -37.26
N TYR A 479 -0.03 20.82 -38.44
CA TYR A 479 1.13 20.80 -39.31
C TYR A 479 2.10 21.95 -39.05
N GLN A 480 1.83 22.86 -38.12
CA GLN A 480 2.75 23.86 -37.56
C GLN A 480 3.56 24.78 -38.53
N GLY A 481 3.22 24.81 -39.83
CA GLY A 481 3.72 25.81 -40.79
C GLY A 481 4.13 25.24 -42.15
N TYR A 482 3.77 25.95 -43.23
CA TYR A 482 4.14 25.70 -44.63
C TYR A 482 5.04 26.84 -45.14
N ASP A 483 6.16 26.52 -45.80
CA ASP A 483 7.18 27.47 -46.35
C ASP A 483 6.69 28.35 -47.52
N GLY A 484 5.48 28.91 -47.49
CA GLY A 484 5.03 29.76 -48.60
C GLY A 484 3.62 30.32 -48.61
N ALA A 485 2.86 30.35 -47.52
CA ALA A 485 1.56 31.05 -47.54
C ALA A 485 1.02 31.53 -46.18
N ASP A 486 1.35 30.88 -45.06
CA ASP A 486 0.83 31.28 -43.74
C ASP A 486 1.99 31.75 -42.86
N GLU A 487 1.98 33.02 -42.46
CA GLU A 487 2.95 33.52 -41.47
C GLU A 487 2.70 32.78 -40.15
N VAL A 488 3.75 32.44 -39.39
CA VAL A 488 3.66 31.80 -38.06
C VAL A 488 2.68 32.51 -37.12
N GLU A 489 2.40 33.79 -37.39
CA GLU A 489 1.40 34.62 -36.72
C GLU A 489 -0.07 34.18 -36.94
N GLU A 490 -0.35 33.32 -37.91
CA GLU A 490 -1.67 32.78 -38.19
C GLU A 490 -1.96 31.43 -37.50
N LEU A 491 -0.97 30.84 -36.84
CA LEU A 491 -1.15 29.58 -36.12
C LEU A 491 -1.67 29.81 -34.70
N THR A 492 -2.42 28.84 -34.18
CA THR A 492 -2.71 28.73 -32.74
C THR A 492 -1.54 28.05 -32.06
N LEU A 493 -0.65 28.83 -31.45
CA LEU A 493 0.56 28.31 -30.83
C LEU A 493 0.42 28.17 -29.31
N ARG A 494 1.19 27.26 -28.72
CA ARG A 494 1.31 27.17 -27.27
C ARG A 494 2.44 28.10 -26.78
N PRO A 495 2.15 29.09 -25.91
CA PRO A 495 3.19 29.95 -25.41
C PRO A 495 4.11 29.25 -24.42
N THR A 496 5.37 29.69 -24.39
CA THR A 496 6.34 29.47 -23.33
C THR A 496 6.57 30.82 -22.65
N ILE A 497 6.27 30.88 -21.35
CA ILE A 497 6.43 32.09 -20.54
C ILE A 497 7.72 32.00 -19.74
N SER A 498 8.73 32.75 -20.15
CA SER A 498 10.00 32.89 -19.45
C SER A 498 10.04 34.19 -18.66
N ILE A 499 10.48 34.08 -17.40
CA ILE A 499 10.66 35.18 -16.44
C ILE A 499 11.90 34.85 -15.62
N ALA A 500 12.50 35.85 -14.98
CA ALA A 500 13.61 35.59 -14.06
C ALA A 500 13.18 34.60 -12.96
N PRO A 501 14.04 33.63 -12.58
CA PRO A 501 13.72 32.64 -11.54
C PRO A 501 13.38 33.25 -10.18
N LYS A 502 13.94 34.45 -9.92
CA LYS A 502 13.69 35.24 -8.72
C LYS A 502 13.20 36.62 -9.13
N LEU A 503 12.04 37.02 -8.63
CA LEU A 503 11.46 38.34 -8.85
C LEU A 503 11.54 39.12 -7.55
N LEU A 504 12.06 40.35 -7.62
CA LEU A 504 12.26 41.20 -6.45
C LEU A 504 11.34 42.41 -6.50
N ALA A 505 10.78 42.77 -5.36
CA ALA A 505 9.92 43.92 -5.23
C ALA A 505 10.64 45.21 -5.67
N GLY A 506 9.96 46.05 -6.44
CA GLY A 506 10.53 47.31 -6.94
C GLY A 506 11.45 47.17 -8.17
N LYS A 507 11.75 45.95 -8.64
CA LYS A 507 12.44 45.73 -9.93
C LYS A 507 11.44 45.48 -11.05
N ASP A 508 11.76 45.96 -12.24
CA ASP A 508 10.96 45.67 -13.43
C ASP A 508 10.95 44.16 -13.71
N ILE A 509 9.78 43.62 -14.03
CA ILE A 509 9.62 42.21 -14.41
C ILE A 509 9.61 42.14 -15.94
N GLU A 510 10.62 41.51 -16.51
CA GLU A 510 10.63 41.16 -17.93
C GLU A 510 9.99 39.79 -18.11
N VAL A 511 9.01 39.74 -19.00
CA VAL A 511 8.25 38.55 -19.36
C VAL A 511 8.45 38.30 -20.83
N THR A 512 9.10 37.19 -21.16
CA THR A 512 9.34 36.76 -22.53
C THR A 512 8.33 35.69 -22.90
N VAL A 513 7.61 35.92 -24.01
CA VAL A 513 6.65 34.97 -24.59
C VAL A 513 7.20 34.48 -25.92
N THR A 514 7.53 33.20 -25.96
CA THR A 514 7.90 32.48 -27.18
C THR A 514 6.90 31.37 -27.46
N ALA A 515 6.96 30.74 -28.61
CA ALA A 515 6.31 29.46 -28.87
C ALA A 515 7.20 28.60 -29.75
N THR A 516 7.08 27.29 -29.64
CA THR A 516 7.84 26.34 -30.44
C THR A 516 6.93 25.74 -31.50
N HIS A 517 7.42 25.64 -32.74
CA HIS A 517 6.68 25.05 -33.85
C HIS A 517 7.61 24.30 -34.84
N ASN A 518 7.04 23.39 -35.62
CA ASN A 518 7.73 22.65 -36.67
C ASN A 518 7.48 23.29 -38.03
N VAL A 519 8.49 23.36 -38.91
CA VAL A 519 8.33 23.92 -40.26
C VAL A 519 8.32 22.82 -41.30
N PHE A 520 7.33 22.85 -42.18
CA PHE A 520 7.15 21.89 -43.27
C PHE A 520 7.26 22.56 -44.65
N ASP A 521 7.72 21.79 -45.63
CA ASP A 521 7.79 22.25 -47.02
C ASP A 521 6.44 22.15 -47.73
N ALA A 522 6.43 22.53 -49.01
CA ALA A 522 5.22 22.54 -49.81
C ALA A 522 4.56 21.18 -50.05
N SER A 523 5.26 20.10 -49.72
CA SER A 523 4.82 18.72 -49.84
C SER A 523 4.55 18.07 -48.47
N TYR A 524 4.46 18.87 -47.40
CA TYR A 524 4.26 18.43 -46.00
C TYR A 524 5.41 17.56 -45.47
N ASN A 525 6.63 17.71 -45.99
CA ASN A 525 7.81 17.11 -45.36
C ASN A 525 8.33 18.04 -44.27
N LEU A 526 8.67 17.48 -43.11
CA LEU A 526 9.29 18.22 -42.01
C LEU A 526 10.68 18.74 -42.46
N VAL A 527 10.86 20.05 -42.44
CA VAL A 527 12.11 20.74 -42.83
C VAL A 527 12.91 21.17 -41.60
N LYS A 528 12.23 21.70 -40.58
CA LYS A 528 12.84 22.04 -39.30
C LYS A 528 11.94 21.61 -38.16
N GLN A 529 12.54 21.07 -37.12
CA GLN A 529 11.83 20.67 -35.91
C GLN A 529 12.10 21.68 -34.79
N ASN A 530 11.09 21.97 -33.99
CA ASN A 530 11.18 22.80 -32.78
C ASN A 530 11.78 24.21 -33.00
N GLU A 531 11.41 24.88 -34.08
CA GLU A 531 11.76 26.29 -34.30
C GLU A 531 11.04 27.18 -33.28
N VAL A 532 11.80 28.10 -32.66
CA VAL A 532 11.28 28.99 -31.62
C VAL A 532 10.87 30.32 -32.25
N ALA A 533 9.58 30.61 -32.22
CA ALA A 533 9.00 31.89 -32.61
C ALA A 533 8.92 32.83 -31.40
N LYS A 534 9.34 34.08 -31.59
CA LYS A 534 9.10 35.17 -30.64
C LYS A 534 7.72 35.74 -30.91
N ILE A 535 6.89 35.88 -29.87
CA ILE A 535 5.50 36.26 -30.08
C ILE A 535 5.34 37.75 -29.83
N GLN A 536 5.26 38.53 -30.90
CA GLN A 536 4.91 39.94 -30.84
C GLN A 536 3.42 40.14 -30.50
N ASP A 537 3.10 41.22 -29.79
CA ASP A 537 1.73 41.66 -29.48
C ASP A 537 0.90 40.67 -28.64
N ALA A 538 1.54 39.71 -27.97
CA ALA A 538 0.90 38.90 -26.93
C ALA A 538 0.51 39.80 -25.75
N THR A 539 -0.71 39.62 -25.26
CA THR A 539 -1.24 40.40 -24.13
C THR A 539 -0.98 39.68 -22.82
N ILE A 540 -0.34 40.38 -21.88
CA ILE A 540 -0.05 39.91 -20.53
C ILE A 540 -0.94 40.66 -19.55
N TYR A 541 -1.73 39.92 -18.78
CA TYR A 541 -2.52 40.43 -17.67
C TYR A 541 -1.77 40.22 -16.37
N PHE A 542 -1.52 41.29 -15.63
CA PHE A 542 -0.84 41.26 -14.34
C PHE A 542 -1.43 42.34 -13.43
N ASP A 543 -1.93 41.92 -12.26
CA ASP A 543 -2.51 42.79 -11.21
C ASP A 543 -3.54 43.80 -11.75
N GLY A 544 -4.45 43.33 -12.62
CA GLY A 544 -5.52 44.15 -13.22
C GLY A 544 -5.06 45.12 -14.32
N ALA A 545 -3.77 45.12 -14.69
CA ALA A 545 -3.22 45.87 -15.81
C ALA A 545 -2.84 44.95 -16.98
N THR A 546 -2.73 45.52 -18.17
CA THR A 546 -2.33 44.81 -19.39
C THR A 546 -1.03 45.36 -19.96
N TYR A 547 -0.19 44.45 -20.45
CA TYR A 547 1.08 44.73 -21.11
C TYR A 547 1.14 43.97 -22.42
N LYS A 548 1.90 44.46 -23.40
CA LYS A 548 2.09 43.80 -24.69
C LYS A 548 3.55 43.47 -24.92
N THR A 549 3.81 42.32 -25.54
CA THR A 549 5.15 41.96 -25.98
C THR A 549 5.55 42.76 -27.22
N ASP A 550 6.82 43.15 -27.28
CA ASP A 550 7.44 43.78 -28.44
C ASP A 550 7.81 42.74 -29.54
N ALA A 551 8.51 43.19 -30.58
CA ALA A 551 8.97 42.34 -31.67
C ALA A 551 9.96 41.23 -31.23
N ASP A 552 10.57 41.38 -30.05
CA ASP A 552 11.44 40.36 -29.47
C ASP A 552 10.68 39.35 -28.59
N GLY A 553 9.35 39.51 -28.47
CA GLY A 553 8.50 38.71 -27.60
C GLY A 553 8.58 39.11 -26.13
N VAL A 554 9.10 40.30 -25.81
CA VAL A 554 9.34 40.74 -24.43
C VAL A 554 8.32 41.81 -24.03
N ALA A 555 7.70 41.63 -22.88
CA ALA A 555 6.89 42.66 -22.22
C ALA A 555 7.54 43.02 -20.88
N ARG A 556 7.56 44.33 -20.57
CA ARG A 556 8.15 44.85 -19.34
C ARG A 556 7.06 45.39 -18.41
N ILE A 557 6.93 44.78 -17.24
CA ILE A 557 6.06 45.24 -16.17
C ILE A 557 6.89 46.17 -15.26
N PRO A 558 6.50 47.44 -15.07
CA PRO A 558 7.24 48.37 -14.23
C PRO A 558 7.34 47.91 -12.77
N GLY A 559 8.50 48.10 -12.14
CA GLY A 559 8.81 47.60 -10.80
C GLY A 559 7.96 48.18 -9.68
N GLU A 560 7.36 49.35 -9.89
CA GLU A 560 6.32 49.92 -9.02
C GLU A 560 5.03 49.06 -8.92
N LYS A 561 4.83 48.14 -9.88
CA LYS A 561 3.77 47.13 -9.89
C LYS A 561 4.22 45.80 -9.29
N ALA A 562 5.53 45.55 -9.20
CA ALA A 562 6.12 44.37 -8.59
C ALA A 562 6.21 44.54 -7.06
N ARG A 563 5.14 44.21 -6.34
CA ARG A 563 5.11 44.27 -4.86
C ARG A 563 5.24 42.86 -4.30
N VAL A 564 5.67 42.74 -3.04
CA VAL A 564 5.79 41.44 -2.38
C VAL A 564 4.45 40.73 -2.37
N GLY A 565 4.43 39.48 -2.81
CA GLY A 565 3.24 38.65 -2.82
C GLY A 565 3.21 37.64 -3.96
N THR A 566 2.12 36.87 -3.99
CA THR A 566 1.84 35.89 -5.03
C THR A 566 0.86 36.46 -6.03
N TYR A 567 1.22 36.41 -7.31
CA TYR A 567 0.44 36.93 -8.43
C TYR A 567 0.16 35.84 -9.44
N GLU A 568 -0.89 36.03 -10.24
CA GLU A 568 -1.16 35.23 -11.43
C GLU A 568 -0.93 36.11 -12.66
N LEU A 569 -0.04 35.64 -13.53
CA LEU A 569 0.25 36.25 -14.82
C LEU A 569 -0.49 35.46 -15.89
N LYS A 570 -1.38 36.11 -16.65
CA LYS A 570 -2.08 35.46 -17.78
C LYS A 570 -1.54 35.98 -19.11
N VAL A 571 -1.29 35.09 -20.05
CA VAL A 571 -0.85 35.42 -21.41
C VAL A 571 -1.90 34.93 -22.40
N THR A 572 -2.32 35.81 -23.30
CA THR A 572 -3.21 35.50 -24.44
C THR A 572 -2.75 36.23 -25.69
N LYS A 573 -3.20 35.78 -26.86
CA LYS A 573 -3.11 36.54 -28.12
C LYS A 573 -4.41 36.35 -28.90
N ASP A 574 -5.45 36.99 -28.40
CA ASP A 574 -6.78 36.96 -29.02
C ASP A 574 -6.82 37.91 -30.23
N VAL A 575 -7.50 37.49 -31.30
CA VAL A 575 -7.69 38.29 -32.51
C VAL A 575 -9.18 38.49 -32.73
N GLU A 576 -9.61 39.74 -32.84
CA GLU A 576 -11.02 40.08 -33.05
C GLU A 576 -11.53 39.45 -34.35
N GLY A 577 -12.65 38.71 -34.26
CA GLY A 577 -13.23 38.02 -35.42
C GLY A 577 -12.47 36.78 -35.89
N SER A 578 -11.57 36.23 -35.06
CA SER A 578 -10.85 34.97 -35.35
C SER A 578 -10.73 34.09 -34.09
N TYR A 579 -10.05 32.96 -34.22
CA TYR A 579 -9.63 32.10 -33.11
C TYR A 579 -8.31 32.60 -32.49
N PRO A 580 -8.00 32.26 -31.23
CA PRO A 580 -6.81 32.77 -30.54
C PRO A 580 -5.52 32.29 -31.23
N ARG A 581 -4.51 33.17 -31.31
CA ARG A 581 -3.18 32.83 -31.85
C ARG A 581 -2.24 32.25 -30.79
N LEU A 582 -2.59 32.40 -29.53
CA LEU A 582 -1.94 31.72 -28.42
C LEU A 582 -2.98 31.03 -27.55
N LEU A 583 -2.72 29.76 -27.22
CA LEU A 583 -3.45 29.10 -26.14
C LEU A 583 -3.28 29.92 -24.86
N ARG A 584 -4.41 30.25 -24.22
CA ARG A 584 -4.40 31.06 -23.01
C ARG A 584 -3.64 30.29 -21.92
N GLN A 585 -2.72 30.97 -21.25
CA GLN A 585 -1.91 30.35 -20.20
C GLN A 585 -1.82 31.26 -18.99
N ALA A 586 -1.93 30.67 -17.80
CA ALA A 586 -1.68 31.35 -16.53
C ALA A 586 -0.40 30.80 -15.88
N LYS A 587 0.38 31.67 -15.27
CA LYS A 587 1.57 31.32 -14.49
C LYS A 587 1.50 32.03 -13.15
N LYS A 588 1.53 31.28 -12.05
CA LYS A 588 1.72 31.85 -10.71
C LYS A 588 3.17 32.31 -10.57
N ILE A 589 3.36 33.52 -10.05
CA ILE A 589 4.67 34.10 -9.80
C ILE A 589 4.71 34.64 -8.37
N ILE A 590 5.86 34.52 -7.72
CA ILE A 590 6.10 35.03 -6.38
C ILE A 590 7.11 36.16 -6.50
N ILE A 591 6.80 37.30 -5.89
CA ILE A 591 7.69 38.45 -5.81
C ILE A 591 8.15 38.57 -4.37
N GLU A 592 9.47 38.55 -4.19
CA GLU A 592 10.16 38.51 -2.89
C GLU A 592 10.74 39.90 -2.54
N GLU A 593 11.17 40.09 -1.30
CA GLU A 593 11.86 41.32 -0.88
C GLU A 593 13.29 41.40 -1.47
N ASP A 594 13.73 42.61 -1.86
CA ASP A 594 15.07 42.90 -2.42
C ASP A 594 16.14 42.89 -1.30
N PRO A 595 17.07 41.92 -1.24
CA PRO A 595 17.95 41.73 -0.08
C PRO A 595 19.16 42.67 0.02
N ASP A 596 19.46 43.53 -0.97
CA ASP A 596 20.70 44.32 -1.01
C ASP A 596 20.61 45.72 -0.37
N GLY A 597 20.49 45.69 0.95
CA GLY A 597 21.28 46.59 1.78
C GLY A 597 22.67 46.06 2.16
N GLY A 598 23.11 44.90 1.64
CA GLY A 598 24.48 44.38 1.76
C GLY A 598 24.70 43.19 2.71
N VAL A 599 25.35 42.16 2.15
CA VAL A 599 25.98 40.95 2.71
C VAL A 599 25.07 39.75 2.98
N VAL A 600 25.15 38.74 2.09
CA VAL A 600 24.47 37.44 2.15
C VAL A 600 25.46 36.34 2.63
N PRO A 601 25.06 35.43 3.53
CA PRO A 601 25.75 34.17 3.80
C PRO A 601 25.58 33.16 2.66
N SER A 602 26.62 32.38 2.37
CA SER A 602 26.60 31.30 1.36
C SER A 602 25.85 30.06 1.84
N ASP A 603 25.12 29.39 0.95
CA ASP A 603 24.51 28.07 1.19
C ASP A 603 25.53 26.92 1.16
N LYS A 604 26.79 27.20 0.78
CA LYS A 604 27.89 26.22 0.77
C LYS A 604 28.63 26.23 2.11
N THR A 605 29.02 25.07 2.61
CA THR A 605 29.69 24.94 3.92
C THR A 605 30.94 24.07 3.85
N VAL A 606 31.86 24.27 4.80
CA VAL A 606 33.04 23.43 5.05
C VAL A 606 33.06 23.10 6.52
N THR A 607 33.37 21.85 6.88
CA THR A 607 33.61 21.49 8.28
C THR A 607 35.06 21.80 8.63
N LEU A 608 35.30 22.73 9.56
CA LEU A 608 36.63 23.10 10.05
C LEU A 608 36.89 22.53 11.45
N SER A 609 38.07 21.96 11.67
CA SER A 609 38.63 21.71 13.01
C SER A 609 40.08 22.17 13.15
N VAL A 610 40.48 22.49 14.39
CA VAL A 610 41.86 22.79 14.80
C VAL A 610 42.18 21.95 16.03
N GLU A 611 43.09 21.00 15.89
CA GLU A 611 43.22 19.84 16.77
C GLU A 611 44.62 19.78 17.41
N LYS A 612 44.66 19.67 18.73
CA LYS A 612 45.88 19.51 19.55
C LYS A 612 45.88 18.16 20.27
N ARG A 613 45.19 17.16 19.68
CA ARG A 613 44.94 15.84 20.29
C ARG A 613 46.22 15.03 20.46
N THR A 614 47.18 15.13 19.53
CA THR A 614 48.49 14.46 19.58
C THR A 614 49.34 14.85 20.80
N VAL A 615 49.05 16.00 21.40
CA VAL A 615 49.69 16.51 22.62
C VAL A 615 48.75 16.49 23.84
N GLY A 616 47.56 15.89 23.71
CA GLY A 616 46.60 15.69 24.81
C GLY A 616 45.86 16.96 25.25
N LEU A 617 45.83 18.00 24.42
CA LEU A 617 45.24 19.31 24.75
C LEU A 617 43.84 19.54 24.17
N GLY A 618 43.21 18.52 23.58
CA GLY A 618 41.90 18.63 22.94
C GLY A 618 41.91 19.49 21.68
N ASP A 619 40.74 20.02 21.29
CA ASP A 619 40.59 20.85 20.09
C ASP A 619 40.51 22.34 20.46
N SER A 620 41.23 23.18 19.73
CA SER A 620 41.07 24.64 19.77
C SER A 620 39.78 25.06 19.04
N ILE A 621 39.44 24.34 17.97
CA ILE A 621 38.17 24.43 17.27
C ILE A 621 37.68 23.00 17.06
N ALA A 622 36.65 22.58 17.79
CA ALA A 622 35.96 21.33 17.52
C ALA A 622 35.33 21.38 16.10
N PRO A 623 35.11 20.25 15.42
CA PRO A 623 34.51 20.21 14.08
C PRO A 623 33.26 21.10 14.01
N THR A 624 33.34 22.18 13.23
CA THR A 624 32.29 23.20 13.13
C THR A 624 32.00 23.44 11.65
N GLU A 625 30.73 23.44 11.25
CA GLU A 625 30.33 23.90 9.91
C GLU A 625 30.51 25.41 9.79
N VAL A 626 31.17 25.81 8.70
CA VAL A 626 31.51 27.20 8.41
C VAL A 626 31.07 27.50 6.99
N ALA A 627 30.32 28.60 6.81
CA ALA A 627 29.93 29.06 5.48
C ALA A 627 31.18 29.31 4.61
N LEU A 628 31.17 28.73 3.41
CA LEU A 628 32.21 28.84 2.41
C LEU A 628 31.93 30.05 1.52
N HIS A 629 32.89 30.99 1.44
CA HIS A 629 32.80 32.14 0.54
C HIS A 629 33.58 31.86 -0.74
N ASP A 630 33.15 32.44 -1.85
CA ASP A 630 33.84 32.28 -3.14
C ASP A 630 35.30 32.75 -3.04
N GLY A 631 36.23 31.85 -3.39
CA GLY A 631 37.68 32.08 -3.31
C GLY A 631 38.33 31.73 -1.98
N ASP A 632 37.59 31.16 -1.02
CA ASP A 632 38.17 30.65 0.21
C ASP A 632 39.17 29.52 -0.05
N THR A 633 40.32 29.65 0.60
CA THR A 633 41.37 28.65 0.69
C THR A 633 41.40 28.02 2.07
N ALA A 634 42.08 26.88 2.22
CA ALA A 634 42.28 26.23 3.51
C ALA A 634 42.83 27.18 4.60
N PHE A 635 43.69 28.12 4.21
CA PHE A 635 44.21 29.14 5.14
C PHE A 635 43.23 30.29 5.39
N THR A 636 42.60 30.86 4.35
CA THR A 636 41.73 32.04 4.53
C THR A 636 40.47 31.71 5.32
N LEU A 637 39.89 30.52 5.13
CA LEU A 637 38.75 30.04 5.92
C LEU A 637 39.16 29.81 7.38
N MET A 638 40.28 29.11 7.64
CA MET A 638 40.79 28.90 9.00
C MET A 638 41.07 30.23 9.71
N LYS A 639 41.76 31.18 9.05
CA LYS A 639 42.09 32.48 9.63
C LYS A 639 40.83 33.29 9.95
N ARG A 640 39.83 33.29 9.07
CA ARG A 640 38.54 33.97 9.31
C ARG A 640 37.85 33.43 10.56
N VAL A 641 37.78 32.12 10.71
CA VAL A 641 37.10 31.49 11.86
C VAL A 641 37.90 31.70 13.14
N ALA A 642 39.23 31.61 13.08
CA ALA A 642 40.10 31.91 14.21
C ALA A 642 39.92 33.36 14.69
N ASP A 643 39.85 34.34 13.78
CA ASP A 643 39.60 35.74 14.12
C ASP A 643 38.23 35.95 14.78
N GLN A 644 37.18 35.28 14.26
CA GLN A 644 35.83 35.34 14.84
C GLN A 644 35.77 34.75 16.25
N LYS A 645 36.60 33.74 16.54
CA LYS A 645 36.68 33.07 17.85
C LYS A 645 37.77 33.65 18.76
N GLU A 646 38.42 34.74 18.34
CA GLU A 646 39.53 35.38 19.05
C GLU A 646 40.72 34.42 19.32
N ILE A 647 40.93 33.42 18.45
CA ILE A 647 42.04 32.47 18.51
C ILE A 647 43.23 33.06 17.74
N THR A 648 44.39 33.16 18.40
CA THR A 648 45.61 33.70 17.80
C THR A 648 46.21 32.74 16.77
N VAL A 649 46.53 33.24 15.58
CA VAL A 649 47.25 32.51 14.53
C VAL A 649 48.49 33.29 14.13
N ASP A 650 49.66 32.74 14.40
CA ASP A 650 50.95 33.29 13.94
C ASP A 650 51.34 32.61 12.64
N TYR A 651 51.60 33.41 11.60
CA TYR A 651 51.95 32.92 10.27
C TYR A 651 52.84 33.93 9.54
N SER A 652 53.51 33.47 8.49
CA SER A 652 54.27 34.32 7.58
C SER A 652 53.91 34.02 6.12
N GLY A 653 54.17 34.98 5.23
CA GLY A 653 53.89 34.86 3.80
C GLY A 653 52.42 35.08 3.39
N SER A 654 52.13 34.84 2.11
CA SER A 654 50.79 35.01 1.49
C SER A 654 50.64 34.11 0.26
N GLY A 655 49.41 33.71 -0.09
CA GLY A 655 49.13 32.82 -1.22
C GLY A 655 49.94 31.51 -1.11
N ALA A 656 50.69 31.18 -2.16
CA ALA A 656 51.52 29.97 -2.19
C ALA A 656 52.66 29.94 -1.15
N GLY A 657 53.01 31.10 -0.57
CA GLY A 657 54.08 31.24 0.43
C GLY A 657 53.59 31.24 1.88
N VAL A 658 52.30 30.97 2.14
CA VAL A 658 51.77 30.91 3.51
C VAL A 658 52.42 29.76 4.29
N TYR A 659 52.90 30.08 5.49
CA TYR A 659 53.40 29.13 6.47
C TYR A 659 52.86 29.48 7.86
N VAL A 660 52.16 28.54 8.51
CA VAL A 660 51.55 28.74 9.84
C VAL A 660 52.53 28.27 10.91
N GLN A 661 52.92 29.20 11.78
CA GLN A 661 53.93 29.02 12.82
C GLN A 661 53.30 28.65 14.15
N ALA A 662 52.14 29.22 14.50
CA ALA A 662 51.41 28.86 15.72
C ALA A 662 49.90 29.04 15.55
N ILE A 663 49.12 28.20 16.24
CA ILE A 663 47.67 28.39 16.40
C ILE A 663 47.34 28.21 17.87
N ASP A 664 46.54 29.11 18.44
CA ASP A 664 46.08 29.06 19.83
C ASP A 664 47.23 28.94 20.84
N GLY A 665 48.31 29.68 20.59
CA GLY A 665 49.50 29.73 21.44
C GLY A 665 50.42 28.50 21.37
N LEU A 666 50.09 27.48 20.56
CA LEU A 666 50.93 26.31 20.33
C LEU A 666 51.74 26.49 19.04
N GLY A 667 53.04 26.67 19.17
CA GLY A 667 53.97 27.02 18.10
C GLY A 667 54.74 25.84 17.52
N GLU A 668 55.29 26.06 16.33
CA GLU A 668 56.32 25.19 15.74
C GLU A 668 57.46 25.00 16.74
N PHE A 669 57.94 23.76 16.83
CA PHE A 669 59.03 23.33 17.71
C PHE A 669 58.74 23.22 19.21
N ASP A 670 57.54 23.57 19.70
CA ASP A 670 57.19 23.49 21.13
C ASP A 670 57.30 22.05 21.68
N HIS A 671 57.12 21.04 20.85
CA HIS A 671 57.25 19.63 21.22
C HIS A 671 58.43 18.90 20.53
N GLY A 672 59.45 19.66 20.13
CA GLY A 672 60.69 19.15 19.53
C GLY A 672 60.92 19.67 18.11
N PRO A 673 62.13 19.52 17.55
CA PRO A 673 62.54 20.15 16.27
C PRO A 673 61.74 19.70 15.04
N GLN A 674 60.87 18.71 15.18
CA GLN A 674 60.00 18.15 14.13
C GLN A 674 58.51 18.43 14.38
N SER A 675 58.18 19.19 15.43
CA SER A 675 56.80 19.53 15.77
C SER A 675 56.32 20.80 15.06
N GLY A 676 55.04 20.82 14.69
CA GLY A 676 54.43 21.95 13.97
C GLY A 676 53.01 21.67 13.48
N TRP A 677 52.45 22.60 12.71
CA TRP A 677 51.09 22.52 12.19
C TRP A 677 51.05 21.97 10.76
N MET A 678 50.15 21.00 10.53
CA MET A 678 49.83 20.45 9.21
C MET A 678 48.32 20.56 8.98
N TYR A 679 47.89 20.64 7.73
CA TYR A 679 46.47 20.62 7.38
C TYR A 679 46.14 19.42 6.48
N SER A 680 44.94 18.89 6.63
CA SER A 680 44.37 17.86 5.77
C SER A 680 43.01 18.30 5.27
N VAL A 681 42.67 17.95 4.03
CA VAL A 681 41.33 18.11 3.46
C VAL A 681 40.80 16.74 3.09
N ASN A 682 39.62 16.39 3.59
CA ASN A 682 38.97 15.08 3.37
C ASN A 682 39.91 13.89 3.69
N GLY A 683 40.65 14.00 4.78
CA GLY A 683 41.59 12.97 5.25
C GLY A 683 42.92 12.89 4.48
N THR A 684 43.13 13.71 3.45
CA THR A 684 44.37 13.75 2.66
C THR A 684 45.20 14.96 3.07
N PHE A 685 46.52 14.78 3.25
CA PHE A 685 47.48 15.88 3.48
C PHE A 685 47.99 16.43 2.15
N PRO A 686 47.55 17.62 1.69
CA PRO A 686 47.93 18.10 0.37
C PRO A 686 49.38 18.59 0.33
N GLU A 687 50.12 18.26 -0.72
CA GLU A 687 51.49 18.76 -0.96
C GLU A 687 51.52 20.19 -1.55
N ILE A 688 50.48 20.98 -1.28
CA ILE A 688 50.37 22.38 -1.73
C ILE A 688 50.09 23.29 -0.54
N SER A 689 50.43 24.58 -0.65
CA SER A 689 50.22 25.53 0.45
C SER A 689 48.73 25.72 0.75
N ALA A 690 48.38 25.77 2.04
CA ALA A 690 47.03 26.07 2.51
C ALA A 690 46.51 27.42 2.00
N GLY A 691 47.40 28.37 1.68
CA GLY A 691 47.03 29.65 1.08
C GLY A 691 46.68 29.60 -0.40
N THR A 692 46.72 28.42 -1.03
CA THR A 692 46.35 28.18 -2.44
C THR A 692 45.41 27.02 -2.65
N TYR A 693 45.20 26.17 -1.64
CA TYR A 693 44.24 25.08 -1.71
C TYR A 693 42.83 25.66 -1.64
N MET A 694 42.12 25.72 -2.78
CA MET A 694 40.74 26.21 -2.87
C MET A 694 39.78 25.17 -2.29
N LEU A 695 38.96 25.59 -1.33
CA LEU A 695 37.98 24.71 -0.69
C LEU A 695 36.72 24.58 -1.56
N GLN A 696 36.11 23.41 -1.48
CA GLN A 696 34.85 23.09 -2.12
C GLN A 696 33.76 22.89 -1.06
N ASP A 697 32.52 22.97 -1.52
CA ASP A 697 31.36 22.71 -0.67
C ASP A 697 31.40 21.28 -0.11
N GLY A 698 31.16 21.14 1.18
CA GLY A 698 31.21 19.88 1.92
C GLY A 698 32.62 19.42 2.35
N ASP A 699 33.69 20.15 2.03
CA ASP A 699 35.04 19.75 2.44
C ASP A 699 35.17 19.66 3.98
N VAL A 700 35.97 18.68 4.44
CA VAL A 700 36.38 18.56 5.84
C VAL A 700 37.83 19.00 5.96
N LEU A 701 38.03 20.24 6.41
CA LEU A 701 39.33 20.85 6.63
C LEU A 701 39.75 20.68 8.10
N ARG A 702 40.87 20.00 8.33
CA ARG A 702 41.42 19.79 9.67
C ARG A 702 42.84 20.35 9.75
N TRP A 703 43.12 21.15 10.78
CA TRP A 703 44.47 21.57 11.14
C TRP A 703 44.94 20.75 12.34
N HIS A 704 46.03 20.01 12.18
CA HIS A 704 46.57 19.08 13.17
C HIS A 704 47.93 19.55 13.65
N TYR A 705 48.15 19.50 14.96
CA TYR A 705 49.51 19.61 15.50
C TYR A 705 50.19 18.24 15.45
N THR A 706 51.41 18.16 14.91
CA THR A 706 52.26 16.96 14.89
C THR A 706 53.49 17.15 15.76
N LYS A 707 54.02 16.07 16.32
CA LYS A 707 55.31 16.05 17.03
C LYS A 707 56.49 15.60 16.17
N ASP A 708 56.25 15.00 15.00
CA ASP A 708 57.25 14.24 14.23
C ASP A 708 57.08 14.33 12.70
N LEU A 709 56.78 15.52 12.18
CA LEU A 709 56.54 15.79 10.74
C LEU A 709 55.41 14.92 10.14
N GLY A 710 54.40 14.60 10.95
CA GLY A 710 53.18 13.92 10.54
C GLY A 710 53.24 12.39 10.61
N GLN A 711 54.29 11.78 11.18
CA GLN A 711 54.34 10.33 11.37
C GLN A 711 53.40 9.86 12.50
N ASP A 712 53.22 10.68 13.54
CA ASP A 712 52.26 10.52 14.62
C ASP A 712 50.81 10.72 14.17
N LEU A 713 50.63 11.17 12.92
CA LEU A 713 49.37 11.27 12.23
C LEU A 713 49.14 10.10 11.23
N GLN A 714 50.08 9.15 11.08
CA GLN A 714 50.10 8.15 9.99
C GLN A 714 50.02 6.66 10.36
N ASP A 715 49.89 6.24 11.63
CA ASP A 715 49.67 4.81 11.94
C ASP A 715 48.72 4.61 13.13
N GLY A 716 47.53 4.03 12.88
CA GLY A 716 46.69 3.43 13.92
C GLY A 716 45.38 4.15 14.29
N THR A 717 44.85 5.05 13.47
CA THR A 717 43.43 5.38 13.56
C THR A 717 42.62 4.15 13.11
N PRO A 718 41.52 3.78 13.80
CA PRO A 718 40.46 2.98 13.19
C PRO A 718 40.14 3.56 11.81
N SER A 719 39.50 2.82 10.92
CA SER A 719 38.88 3.47 9.76
C SER A 719 37.91 4.55 10.27
N ASP A 720 38.42 5.77 10.42
CA ASP A 720 37.74 7.03 10.74
C ASP A 720 36.93 7.50 9.52
N THR A 721 36.64 6.59 8.59
CA THR A 721 35.57 6.77 7.62
C THR A 721 34.29 6.85 8.44
N LYS A 722 33.99 8.08 8.90
CA LYS A 722 32.68 8.48 9.39
C LYS A 722 31.70 7.87 8.42
N ILE A 723 30.76 7.06 8.92
CA ILE A 723 29.65 6.58 8.09
C ILE A 723 29.11 7.83 7.43
N ASP A 724 29.14 7.89 6.10
CA ASP A 724 28.34 8.88 5.39
C ASP A 724 26.88 8.47 5.64
N LEU A 725 26.34 8.98 6.75
CA LEU A 725 25.09 8.56 7.32
C LEU A 725 23.97 8.75 6.30
N GLN A 726 24.02 9.85 5.55
CA GLN A 726 23.05 10.16 4.52
C GLN A 726 23.21 9.27 3.29
N GLN A 727 24.43 8.92 2.89
CA GLN A 727 24.67 7.94 1.82
C GLN A 727 24.13 6.56 2.20
N VAL A 728 24.41 6.07 3.42
CA VAL A 728 23.98 4.74 3.87
C VAL A 728 22.47 4.69 4.07
N ILE A 729 21.87 5.72 4.70
CA ILE A 729 20.41 5.83 4.80
C ILE A 729 19.79 5.81 3.40
N SER A 730 20.34 6.56 2.45
CA SER A 730 19.82 6.60 1.08
C SER A 730 19.98 5.25 0.36
N GLY A 731 21.09 4.56 0.56
CA GLY A 731 21.33 3.21 0.04
C GLY A 731 20.35 2.17 0.58
N ALA A 732 20.16 2.11 1.90
CA ALA A 732 19.23 1.19 2.54
C ALA A 732 17.78 1.49 2.15
N SER A 733 17.41 2.77 2.08
CA SER A 733 16.06 3.19 1.67
C SER A 733 15.77 2.83 0.22
N LYS A 734 16.76 3.02 -0.67
CA LYS A 734 16.67 2.61 -2.07
C LYS A 734 16.52 1.09 -2.19
N TRP A 735 17.34 0.33 -1.45
CA TRP A 735 17.29 -1.12 -1.44
C TRP A 735 15.91 -1.63 -1.02
N ILE A 736 15.32 -1.08 0.05
CA ILE A 736 13.95 -1.40 0.47
C ILE A 736 12.95 -1.07 -0.66
N GLY A 737 13.03 0.13 -1.24
CA GLY A 737 12.12 0.55 -2.32
C GLY A 737 12.19 -0.32 -3.58
N GLU A 738 13.37 -0.83 -3.95
CA GLU A 738 13.56 -1.66 -5.15
C GLU A 738 13.21 -3.14 -4.93
N ASN A 739 13.30 -3.62 -3.68
CA ASN A 739 13.10 -5.04 -3.37
C ASN A 739 11.74 -5.33 -2.72
N ARG A 740 10.97 -4.31 -2.33
CA ARG A 740 9.72 -4.48 -1.57
C ARG A 740 8.47 -4.13 -2.38
N ASP A 741 7.48 -5.03 -2.35
CA ASP A 741 6.13 -4.72 -2.80
C ASP A 741 5.30 -4.13 -1.65
N PHE A 742 4.99 -2.83 -1.74
CA PHE A 742 4.14 -2.13 -0.77
C PHE A 742 2.64 -2.24 -1.09
N SER A 743 2.25 -2.84 -2.22
CA SER A 743 0.84 -3.01 -2.59
C SER A 743 0.17 -4.25 -1.98
N THR A 744 0.98 -5.20 -1.49
CA THR A 744 0.51 -6.41 -0.80
C THR A 744 0.90 -6.35 0.68
N TYR A 745 -0.08 -6.45 1.58
CA TYR A 745 0.21 -6.43 3.02
C TYR A 745 0.87 -7.75 3.49
N ASP A 746 2.01 -7.63 4.16
CA ASP A 746 2.57 -8.68 5.01
C ASP A 746 3.01 -8.09 6.38
N HIS A 747 3.43 -8.92 7.32
CA HIS A 747 3.80 -8.44 8.67
C HIS A 747 5.20 -7.79 8.76
N PHE A 748 5.97 -7.76 7.70
CA PHE A 748 7.31 -7.14 7.68
C PHE A 748 7.27 -5.71 7.12
N ILE A 749 6.33 -5.37 6.22
CA ILE A 749 6.27 -4.02 5.60
C ILE A 749 6.05 -2.89 6.60
N ASP A 750 5.39 -3.14 7.75
CA ASP A 750 5.18 -2.11 8.77
C ASP A 750 6.52 -1.56 9.31
N TRP A 751 7.53 -2.41 9.40
CA TRP A 751 8.87 -2.03 9.85
C TRP A 751 9.67 -1.31 8.77
N ASP A 752 9.55 -1.75 7.52
CA ASP A 752 10.11 -1.04 6.37
C ASP A 752 9.57 0.40 6.32
N VAL A 753 8.26 0.57 6.47
CA VAL A 753 7.60 1.88 6.48
C VAL A 753 8.02 2.74 7.66
N LEU A 754 8.09 2.16 8.87
CA LEU A 754 8.59 2.89 10.03
C LEU A 754 10.02 3.40 9.80
N GLY A 755 10.92 2.54 9.28
CA GLY A 755 12.30 2.90 8.94
C GLY A 755 12.37 4.03 7.91
N LEU A 756 11.67 3.89 6.78
CA LEU A 756 11.62 4.89 5.71
C LEU A 756 11.08 6.24 6.21
N ALA A 757 9.93 6.23 6.88
CA ALA A 757 9.27 7.44 7.37
C ALA A 757 10.15 8.19 8.39
N ARG A 758 10.75 7.47 9.35
CA ARG A 758 11.59 8.10 10.38
C ARG A 758 12.96 8.53 9.88
N ALA A 759 13.44 7.93 8.78
CA ALA A 759 14.60 8.40 8.01
C ALA A 759 14.29 9.61 7.10
N GLY A 760 13.05 10.12 7.11
CA GLY A 760 12.63 11.23 6.25
C GLY A 760 12.59 10.88 4.75
N LYS A 761 12.43 9.60 4.42
CA LYS A 761 12.34 9.13 3.04
C LYS A 761 10.89 8.91 2.62
N PRO A 762 10.58 9.04 1.31
CA PRO A 762 9.23 8.80 0.82
C PRO A 762 8.76 7.38 1.13
N VAL A 763 7.53 7.24 1.60
CA VAL A 763 6.82 5.96 1.75
C VAL A 763 5.80 5.84 0.62
N PRO A 764 5.75 4.72 -0.11
CA PRO A 764 4.74 4.51 -1.15
C PRO A 764 3.31 4.58 -0.60
N GLU A 765 2.42 5.34 -1.26
CA GLU A 765 1.02 5.47 -0.83
C GLU A 765 0.27 4.13 -0.82
N SER A 766 0.68 3.18 -1.68
CA SER A 766 0.13 1.84 -1.76
C SER A 766 0.18 1.08 -0.43
N TYR A 767 1.14 1.39 0.44
CA TYR A 767 1.25 0.79 1.77
C TYR A 767 -0.02 1.00 2.60
N TYR A 768 -0.49 2.25 2.71
CA TYR A 768 -1.61 2.54 3.60
C TYR A 768 -2.89 1.87 3.08
N THR A 769 -3.08 1.86 1.76
CA THR A 769 -4.18 1.11 1.11
C THR A 769 -4.08 -0.39 1.39
N ALA A 770 -2.88 -0.98 1.33
CA ALA A 770 -2.67 -2.39 1.64
C ALA A 770 -3.02 -2.72 3.10
N VAL A 771 -2.62 -1.86 4.05
CA VAL A 771 -3.00 -1.97 5.46
C VAL A 771 -4.52 -1.88 5.63
N GLU A 772 -5.18 -0.88 5.04
CA GLU A 772 -6.63 -0.73 5.16
C GLU A 772 -7.39 -1.95 4.62
N ASN A 773 -6.95 -2.49 3.48
CA ASN A 773 -7.55 -3.68 2.88
C ASN A 773 -7.34 -4.92 3.76
N TYR A 774 -6.14 -5.09 4.30
CA TYR A 774 -5.83 -6.19 5.19
C TYR A 774 -6.65 -6.12 6.49
N VAL A 775 -6.73 -4.94 7.10
CA VAL A 775 -7.52 -4.71 8.32
C VAL A 775 -9.02 -4.95 8.08
N LYS A 776 -9.56 -4.51 6.94
CA LYS A 776 -10.94 -4.82 6.53
C LYS A 776 -11.15 -6.32 6.37
N ALA A 777 -10.23 -7.03 5.70
CA ALA A 777 -10.32 -8.48 5.51
C ALA A 777 -10.29 -9.27 6.83
N GLN A 778 -9.63 -8.73 7.86
CA GLN A 778 -9.60 -9.32 9.21
C GLN A 778 -10.70 -8.79 10.14
N ASN A 779 -11.63 -7.94 9.64
CA ASN A 779 -12.65 -7.26 10.45
C ASN A 779 -12.08 -6.49 11.66
N GLY A 780 -10.86 -5.94 11.54
CA GLY A 780 -10.19 -5.24 12.64
C GLY A 780 -9.76 -6.11 13.83
N GLU A 781 -9.82 -7.43 13.70
CA GLU A 781 -9.54 -8.37 14.80
C GLU A 781 -8.26 -9.18 14.56
N PHE A 782 -7.33 -9.12 15.52
CA PHE A 782 -6.02 -9.78 15.44
C PHE A 782 -5.74 -10.62 16.68
N ARG A 783 -5.08 -11.76 16.47
CA ARG A 783 -4.76 -12.70 17.57
C ARG A 783 -3.69 -12.16 18.50
N LYS A 784 -2.68 -11.49 17.95
CA LYS A 784 -1.49 -10.97 18.64
C LYS A 784 -1.67 -9.49 18.91
N VAL A 785 -1.27 -9.02 20.10
CA VAL A 785 -1.31 -7.59 20.41
C VAL A 785 -0.30 -6.81 19.55
N THR A 786 0.82 -7.46 19.22
CA THR A 786 1.89 -6.88 18.38
C THR A 786 1.49 -6.60 16.93
N ASP A 787 0.36 -7.13 16.47
CA ASP A 787 -0.17 -6.77 15.15
C ASP A 787 -0.77 -5.37 15.21
N TYR A 788 -1.59 -5.08 16.24
CA TYR A 788 -2.12 -3.74 16.48
C TYR A 788 -1.00 -2.72 16.70
N GLU A 789 -0.01 -3.07 17.51
CA GLU A 789 1.07 -2.15 17.91
C GLU A 789 1.97 -1.77 16.72
N ARG A 790 2.38 -2.73 15.89
CA ARG A 790 3.16 -2.46 14.68
C ARG A 790 2.43 -1.58 13.69
N MET A 791 1.19 -1.94 13.36
CA MET A 791 0.38 -1.17 12.41
C MET A 791 0.14 0.24 12.94
N ALA A 792 -0.14 0.40 14.24
CA ALA A 792 -0.31 1.72 14.86
C ALA A 792 0.97 2.57 14.77
N LEU A 793 2.14 1.99 15.03
CA LEU A 793 3.44 2.67 14.91
C LEU A 793 3.71 3.12 13.46
N ALA A 794 3.57 2.23 12.49
CA ALA A 794 3.85 2.53 11.09
C ALA A 794 2.87 3.57 10.50
N VAL A 795 1.57 3.43 10.80
CA VAL A 795 0.53 4.40 10.41
C VAL A 795 0.78 5.78 11.04
N THR A 796 1.21 5.82 12.31
CA THR A 796 1.55 7.09 12.97
C THR A 796 2.77 7.73 12.31
N ALA A 797 3.79 6.94 11.93
CA ALA A 797 5.02 7.44 11.33
C ALA A 797 4.80 8.14 9.98
N ILE A 798 3.81 7.70 9.20
CA ILE A 798 3.41 8.34 7.93
C ILE A 798 2.38 9.47 8.11
N GLY A 799 2.09 9.86 9.36
CA GLY A 799 1.18 10.96 9.69
C GLY A 799 -0.31 10.61 9.60
N LYS A 800 -0.66 9.32 9.52
CA LYS A 800 -2.05 8.85 9.54
C LYS A 800 -2.52 8.57 10.96
N ASN A 801 -3.85 8.44 11.13
CA ASN A 801 -4.46 8.30 12.45
C ASN A 801 -4.60 6.81 12.83
N PRO A 802 -3.86 6.30 13.83
CA PRO A 802 -3.98 4.91 14.27
C PRO A 802 -5.34 4.59 14.90
N LYS A 803 -6.14 5.61 15.26
CA LYS A 803 -7.50 5.44 15.78
C LYS A 803 -8.58 5.22 14.70
N ALA A 804 -8.18 5.22 13.43
CA ALA A 804 -9.12 5.17 12.31
C ALA A 804 -8.62 4.29 11.16
N ILE A 805 -7.78 3.29 11.44
CA ILE A 805 -7.26 2.40 10.41
C ILE A 805 -8.41 1.55 9.89
N ALA A 806 -8.84 1.78 8.64
CA ALA A 806 -10.01 1.13 8.06
C ALA A 806 -11.29 1.25 8.92
N GLY A 807 -11.40 2.33 9.72
CA GLY A 807 -12.53 2.57 10.62
C GLY A 807 -12.41 1.95 12.03
N TYR A 808 -11.28 1.32 12.37
CA TYR A 808 -11.03 0.72 13.69
C TYR A 808 -10.03 1.52 14.52
N ASP A 809 -10.27 1.63 15.85
CA ASP A 809 -9.35 2.28 16.78
C ASP A 809 -8.31 1.29 17.32
N PHE A 810 -7.09 1.33 16.78
CA PHE A 810 -6.04 0.41 17.21
C PHE A 810 -5.43 0.81 18.56
N ILE A 811 -5.49 2.08 18.94
CA ILE A 811 -5.05 2.52 20.27
C ILE A 811 -5.95 1.90 21.34
N GLU A 812 -7.26 1.87 21.11
CA GLU A 812 -8.22 1.16 21.95
C GLU A 812 -7.92 -0.33 22.03
N LYS A 813 -7.71 -0.99 20.89
CA LYS A 813 -7.42 -2.43 20.83
C LYS A 813 -6.14 -2.80 21.58
N ILE A 814 -5.18 -1.88 21.72
CA ILE A 814 -3.95 -2.06 22.50
C ILE A 814 -4.24 -1.96 24.00
N TYR A 815 -4.78 -0.82 24.49
CA TYR A 815 -4.93 -0.63 25.94
C TYR A 815 -6.01 -1.53 26.58
N ASN A 816 -6.95 -2.06 25.79
CA ASN A 816 -7.95 -3.03 26.24
C ASN A 816 -7.61 -4.49 25.93
N ASN A 817 -6.39 -4.79 25.46
CA ASN A 817 -6.06 -6.15 25.02
C ASN A 817 -5.99 -7.14 26.20
N PRO A 818 -6.80 -8.22 26.23
CA PRO A 818 -6.76 -9.19 27.32
C PRO A 818 -5.55 -10.12 27.28
N ARG A 819 -4.74 -10.06 26.21
CA ARG A 819 -3.60 -10.95 25.94
C ARG A 819 -2.25 -10.24 25.95
N MET A 820 -2.17 -9.04 26.53
CA MET A 820 -0.99 -8.17 26.55
C MET A 820 0.34 -8.89 26.84
N THR A 821 0.36 -9.79 27.84
CA THR A 821 1.58 -10.47 28.28
C THR A 821 1.80 -11.85 27.64
N MET A 822 0.93 -12.30 26.72
CA MET A 822 1.03 -13.64 26.10
C MET A 822 2.26 -13.79 25.21
N GLN A 823 2.83 -12.68 24.73
CA GLN A 823 4.07 -12.64 23.95
C GLN A 823 5.28 -12.28 24.82
N GLY A 824 5.16 -12.42 26.14
CA GLY A 824 6.19 -12.04 27.09
C GLY A 824 6.40 -10.54 27.12
N THR A 825 7.64 -10.13 27.34
CA THR A 825 8.04 -8.72 27.45
C THR A 825 7.78 -7.93 26.16
N ASN A 826 7.74 -8.63 25.03
CA ASN A 826 7.59 -8.03 23.70
C ASN A 826 6.27 -7.27 23.51
N GLY A 827 5.14 -7.85 23.96
CA GLY A 827 3.85 -7.17 23.85
C GLY A 827 3.79 -5.88 24.69
N VAL A 828 4.32 -5.93 25.91
CA VAL A 828 4.32 -4.75 26.81
C VAL A 828 5.22 -3.63 26.30
N ILE A 829 6.38 -3.98 25.72
CA ILE A 829 7.29 -3.02 25.09
C ILE A 829 6.60 -2.29 23.94
N PHE A 830 6.05 -3.03 22.98
CA PHE A 830 5.43 -2.43 21.80
C PHE A 830 4.13 -1.68 22.14
N ALA A 831 3.39 -2.11 23.17
CA ALA A 831 2.27 -1.33 23.70
C ALA A 831 2.72 0.05 24.18
N LEU A 832 3.78 0.14 24.99
CA LEU A 832 4.32 1.42 25.46
C LEU A 832 4.75 2.30 24.28
N LEU A 833 5.53 1.74 23.35
CA LEU A 833 5.99 2.47 22.16
C LEU A 833 4.81 3.00 21.32
N ALA A 834 3.80 2.18 21.05
CA ALA A 834 2.64 2.58 20.24
C ALA A 834 1.75 3.64 20.95
N LEU A 835 1.55 3.50 22.26
CA LEU A 835 0.78 4.47 23.03
C LEU A 835 1.52 5.82 23.13
N ASP A 836 2.84 5.78 23.31
CA ASP A 836 3.66 6.97 23.51
C ASP A 836 4.01 7.69 22.21
N ALA A 837 3.90 7.00 21.06
CA ALA A 837 4.32 7.53 19.77
C ALA A 837 3.77 8.93 19.44
N LYS A 838 2.55 9.24 19.88
CA LYS A 838 1.99 10.59 19.77
C LYS A 838 1.26 11.07 21.03
N ASP A 839 1.71 10.58 22.19
CA ASP A 839 1.04 10.78 23.48
C ASP A 839 -0.47 10.50 23.40
N SER A 840 -0.82 9.31 22.89
CA SER A 840 -2.21 8.94 22.69
C SER A 840 -2.98 8.97 24.01
N LYS A 841 -4.08 9.72 24.05
CA LYS A 841 -4.99 9.74 25.21
C LYS A 841 -5.65 8.37 25.36
N ILE A 842 -5.54 7.81 26.58
CA ILE A 842 -6.20 6.57 27.02
C ILE A 842 -7.14 6.90 28.19
N PRO A 843 -8.27 6.20 28.34
CA PRO A 843 -9.22 6.46 29.41
C PRO A 843 -8.69 5.95 30.77
N GLU A 844 -9.18 6.54 31.87
CA GLU A 844 -8.74 6.19 33.23
C GLU A 844 -9.06 4.74 33.61
N ASP A 845 -10.10 4.15 33.03
CA ASP A 845 -10.55 2.78 33.25
C ASP A 845 -9.90 1.76 32.28
N ALA A 846 -8.92 2.17 31.48
CA ALA A 846 -8.16 1.27 30.61
C ALA A 846 -7.61 0.05 31.36
N VAL A 847 -7.74 -1.12 30.74
CA VAL A 847 -7.21 -2.38 31.30
C VAL A 847 -5.70 -2.26 31.52
N TRP A 848 -4.99 -1.75 30.52
CA TRP A 848 -3.55 -1.47 30.53
C TRP A 848 -3.27 0.03 30.41
N THR A 849 -3.05 0.67 31.55
CA THR A 849 -2.52 2.04 31.62
C THR A 849 -1.01 2.04 31.43
N ARG A 850 -0.42 3.16 30.98
CA ARG A 850 1.06 3.35 30.92
C ARG A 850 1.76 2.96 32.21
N ALA A 851 1.24 3.40 33.37
CA ALA A 851 1.79 3.04 34.69
C ALA A 851 1.84 1.51 34.90
N LYS A 852 0.73 0.80 34.68
CA LYS A 852 0.68 -0.68 34.75
C LYS A 852 1.68 -1.36 33.80
N LEU A 853 1.84 -0.85 32.58
CA LEU A 853 2.77 -1.41 31.60
C LEU A 853 4.23 -1.20 32.04
N VAL A 854 4.58 0.01 32.48
CA VAL A 854 5.90 0.34 33.05
C VAL A 854 6.19 -0.51 34.28
N ASP A 855 5.28 -0.55 35.26
CA ASP A 855 5.43 -1.32 36.48
C ASP A 855 5.64 -2.81 36.16
N TRP A 856 4.83 -3.37 35.26
CA TRP A 856 4.97 -4.76 34.85
C TRP A 856 6.33 -5.01 34.18
N LEU A 857 6.75 -4.13 33.26
CA LEU A 857 8.03 -4.25 32.57
C LEU A 857 9.20 -4.24 33.56
N LEU A 858 9.20 -3.33 34.54
CA LEU A 858 10.22 -3.26 35.58
C LEU A 858 10.33 -4.55 36.41
N THR A 859 9.23 -5.28 36.63
CA THR A 859 9.27 -6.58 37.33
C THR A 859 9.97 -7.69 36.54
N GLN A 860 10.18 -7.52 35.24
CA GLN A 860 10.85 -8.50 34.38
C GLN A 860 12.37 -8.36 34.39
N GLN A 861 12.93 -7.25 34.91
CA GLN A 861 14.38 -7.05 34.94
C GLN A 861 15.05 -8.12 35.82
N ASN A 862 16.03 -8.83 35.24
CA ASN A 862 16.82 -9.80 35.97
C ASN A 862 17.83 -9.11 36.91
N SER A 863 18.37 -9.87 37.87
CA SER A 863 19.34 -9.34 38.83
C SER A 863 20.66 -8.90 38.21
N ASP A 864 20.96 -9.35 36.99
CA ASP A 864 22.13 -8.92 36.22
C ASP A 864 21.93 -7.54 35.57
N GLY A 865 20.70 -7.00 35.57
CA GLY A 865 20.36 -5.71 34.97
C GLY A 865 19.74 -5.82 33.57
N GLY A 866 19.80 -6.99 32.93
CA GLY A 866 19.18 -7.20 31.62
C GLY A 866 17.71 -7.59 31.71
N PHE A 867 17.03 -7.58 30.55
CA PHE A 867 15.64 -8.02 30.41
C PHE A 867 15.56 -9.30 29.55
N PRO A 868 14.75 -10.28 29.96
CA PRO A 868 14.47 -11.48 29.17
C PRO A 868 13.25 -11.30 28.26
N LEU A 869 13.05 -12.22 27.30
CA LEU A 869 11.80 -12.33 26.53
C LEU A 869 10.65 -12.90 27.37
N ALA A 870 10.95 -13.86 28.25
CA ALA A 870 9.98 -14.53 29.10
C ALA A 870 10.42 -14.50 30.57
N GLU A 871 9.45 -14.48 31.48
CA GLU A 871 9.73 -14.43 32.91
C GLU A 871 10.69 -15.56 33.34
N LYS A 872 11.72 -15.21 34.11
CA LYS A 872 12.73 -16.15 34.65
C LYS A 872 13.61 -16.87 33.61
N THR A 873 13.69 -16.36 32.37
CA THR A 873 14.72 -16.79 31.42
C THR A 873 15.94 -15.87 31.48
N ALA A 874 17.02 -16.25 30.79
CA ALA A 874 18.21 -15.43 30.69
C ALA A 874 17.92 -14.09 30.00
N SER A 875 18.65 -13.04 30.41
CA SER A 875 18.64 -11.73 29.77
C SER A 875 19.15 -11.84 28.33
N ASP A 876 18.55 -11.06 27.45
CA ASP A 876 18.87 -11.03 26.02
C ASP A 876 19.20 -9.61 25.57
N VAL A 877 20.12 -9.46 24.61
CA VAL A 877 20.59 -8.14 24.14
C VAL A 877 19.45 -7.36 23.49
N ASP A 878 18.69 -7.99 22.61
CA ASP A 878 17.62 -7.34 21.85
C ASP A 878 16.49 -6.95 22.80
N MET A 879 16.08 -7.87 23.67
CA MET A 879 15.03 -7.60 24.66
C MET A 879 15.42 -6.51 25.66
N THR A 880 16.68 -6.49 26.10
CA THR A 880 17.19 -5.44 26.99
C THR A 880 17.19 -4.08 26.29
N ALA A 881 17.65 -4.02 25.05
CA ALA A 881 17.67 -2.80 24.26
C ALA A 881 16.24 -2.30 23.98
N MET A 882 15.32 -3.16 23.53
CA MET A 882 13.92 -2.77 23.30
C MET A 882 13.20 -2.32 24.59
N ALA A 883 13.51 -2.92 25.74
CA ALA A 883 12.99 -2.45 27.02
C ALA A 883 13.47 -1.03 27.36
N LEU A 884 14.73 -0.70 27.06
CA LEU A 884 15.26 0.66 27.21
C LEU A 884 14.54 1.66 26.30
N GLN A 885 14.23 1.28 25.05
CA GLN A 885 13.48 2.12 24.11
C GLN A 885 12.10 2.48 24.67
N ALA A 886 11.37 1.51 25.20
CA ALA A 886 10.05 1.74 25.81
C ALA A 886 10.09 2.56 27.11
N LEU A 887 11.17 2.43 27.90
CA LEU A 887 11.34 3.13 29.17
C LEU A 887 11.96 4.53 29.04
N ALA A 888 12.36 4.94 27.83
CA ALA A 888 13.05 6.20 27.59
C ALA A 888 12.22 7.44 27.98
N ASN A 889 10.89 7.40 27.79
CA ASN A 889 10.01 8.53 28.13
C ASN A 889 9.68 8.62 29.64
N TYR A 890 10.19 7.71 30.46
CA TYR A 890 9.82 7.58 31.88
C TYR A 890 10.99 7.82 32.84
N GLN A 891 12.07 8.46 32.37
CA GLN A 891 13.30 8.69 33.17
C GLN A 891 13.12 9.60 34.38
N ASP A 892 12.00 10.34 34.48
CA ASP A 892 11.64 11.13 35.66
C ASP A 892 11.29 10.27 36.89
N THR A 893 10.99 8.98 36.67
CA THR A 893 10.73 8.02 37.74
C THR A 893 12.04 7.36 38.19
N GLN A 894 12.39 7.47 39.48
CA GLN A 894 13.67 7.01 40.01
C GLN A 894 13.89 5.49 39.82
N GLU A 895 12.82 4.70 39.92
CA GLU A 895 12.83 3.25 39.70
C GLU A 895 13.18 2.93 38.25
N VAL A 896 12.54 3.63 37.30
CA VAL A 896 12.84 3.49 35.86
C VAL A 896 14.28 3.88 35.57
N LYS A 897 14.72 5.04 36.05
CA LYS A 897 16.11 5.52 35.87
C LYS A 897 17.15 4.54 36.42
N THR A 898 16.83 3.90 37.55
CA THR A 898 17.71 2.88 38.15
C THR A 898 17.75 1.63 37.29
N ALA A 899 16.60 1.17 36.79
CA ALA A 899 16.53 0.02 35.91
C ALA A 899 17.25 0.27 34.57
N THR A 900 17.05 1.42 33.95
CA THR A 900 17.71 1.77 32.68
C THR A 900 19.22 1.91 32.84
N THR A 901 19.70 2.49 33.95
CA THR A 901 21.15 2.57 34.24
C THR A 901 21.79 1.17 34.29
N LYS A 902 21.17 0.22 35.02
CA LYS A 902 21.65 -1.16 35.11
C LYS A 902 21.64 -1.87 33.76
N ALA A 903 20.61 -1.66 32.96
CA ALA A 903 20.50 -2.27 31.63
C ALA A 903 21.55 -1.72 30.66
N VAL A 904 21.85 -0.41 30.68
CA VAL A 904 22.93 0.18 29.89
C VAL A 904 24.31 -0.35 30.31
N GLU A 905 24.55 -0.47 31.63
CA GLU A 905 25.79 -1.08 32.15
C GLU A 905 25.92 -2.55 31.72
N TRP A 906 24.83 -3.32 31.80
CA TRP A 906 24.81 -4.71 31.35
C TRP A 906 25.07 -4.83 29.85
N LEU A 907 24.44 -4.01 29.01
CA LEU A 907 24.71 -3.97 27.56
C LEU A 907 26.18 -3.63 27.25
N SER A 908 26.75 -2.64 27.93
CA SER A 908 28.17 -2.32 27.79
C SER A 908 29.08 -3.51 28.14
N GLN A 909 28.69 -4.34 29.11
CA GLN A 909 29.43 -5.56 29.48
C GLN A 909 29.26 -6.70 28.46
N GLN A 910 28.12 -6.79 27.77
CA GLN A 910 27.88 -7.82 26.75
C GLN A 910 28.54 -7.51 25.39
N GLN A 911 28.95 -6.26 25.15
CA GLN A 911 29.58 -5.87 23.89
C GLN A 911 30.97 -6.51 23.73
N LEU A 912 31.22 -7.09 22.55
CA LEU A 912 32.45 -7.80 22.21
C LEU A 912 33.61 -6.84 21.86
N ALA A 913 34.84 -7.34 21.80
CA ALA A 913 36.04 -6.54 21.60
C ALA A 913 36.03 -5.72 20.30
N GLU A 914 35.44 -6.27 19.24
CA GLU A 914 35.20 -5.68 17.92
C GLU A 914 34.03 -4.68 17.88
N GLY A 915 33.32 -4.48 18.99
CA GLY A 915 32.24 -3.51 19.12
C GLY A 915 30.84 -4.06 18.82
N GLY A 916 30.71 -5.31 18.35
CA GLY A 916 29.43 -5.95 18.06
C GLY A 916 28.78 -6.67 19.25
N PHE A 917 27.59 -7.23 19.02
CA PHE A 917 26.86 -8.07 19.96
C PHE A 917 26.55 -9.43 19.36
N GLN A 918 26.62 -10.47 20.20
CA GLN A 918 26.26 -11.83 19.82
C GLN A 918 24.89 -12.20 20.40
N SER A 919 23.97 -12.62 19.52
CA SER A 919 22.70 -13.25 19.91
C SER A 919 22.50 -14.52 19.09
N ALA A 920 21.88 -15.54 19.68
CA ALA A 920 21.68 -16.88 19.07
C ALA A 920 22.95 -17.54 18.47
N GLY A 921 24.15 -17.12 18.87
CA GLY A 921 25.43 -17.71 18.45
C GLY A 921 26.18 -16.95 17.36
N SER A 922 25.63 -15.89 16.76
CA SER A 922 26.30 -15.05 15.75
C SER A 922 26.33 -13.58 16.15
N ILE A 923 27.40 -12.87 15.74
CA ILE A 923 27.42 -11.41 15.76
C ILE A 923 26.56 -10.94 14.60
N ASN A 924 25.59 -10.07 14.88
CA ASN A 924 24.61 -9.68 13.88
C ASN A 924 24.26 -8.19 13.90
N SER A 925 23.72 -7.70 12.78
CA SER A 925 23.36 -6.29 12.59
C SER A 925 22.13 -5.89 13.39
N GLU A 926 21.17 -6.78 13.58
CA GLU A 926 19.91 -6.53 14.27
C GLU A 926 20.14 -6.19 15.75
N SER A 927 20.98 -6.95 16.46
CA SER A 927 21.30 -6.68 17.86
C SER A 927 22.05 -5.36 18.05
N ILE A 928 22.98 -5.03 17.14
CA ILE A 928 23.65 -3.73 17.16
C ILE A 928 22.64 -2.60 16.89
N SER A 929 21.72 -2.81 15.95
CA SER A 929 20.65 -1.87 15.62
C SER A 929 19.78 -1.55 16.83
N GLN A 930 19.32 -2.57 17.56
CA GLN A 930 18.49 -2.38 18.76
C GLN A 930 19.22 -1.58 19.83
N VAL A 931 20.52 -1.85 20.05
CA VAL A 931 21.34 -1.11 21.02
C VAL A 931 21.53 0.34 20.61
N ILE A 932 21.79 0.64 19.33
CA ILE A 932 21.88 2.02 18.83
C ILE A 932 20.56 2.76 19.07
N ILE A 933 19.41 2.14 18.74
CA ILE A 933 18.08 2.74 18.96
C ILE A 933 17.83 2.97 20.46
N ALA A 934 18.24 2.04 21.32
CA ALA A 934 18.10 2.17 22.77
C ALA A 934 18.91 3.31 23.37
N LEU A 935 20.19 3.42 23.00
CA LEU A 935 21.08 4.49 23.48
C LEU A 935 20.58 5.85 23.02
N THR A 936 20.30 6.00 21.73
CA THR A 936 19.80 7.25 21.15
C THR A 936 18.44 7.66 21.74
N SER A 937 17.56 6.70 22.04
CA SER A 937 16.30 6.99 22.74
C SER A 937 16.51 7.54 24.16
N LEU A 938 17.60 7.17 24.83
CA LEU A 938 17.99 7.70 26.14
C LEU A 938 18.83 8.99 26.04
N GLY A 939 19.04 9.53 24.84
CA GLY A 939 19.93 10.68 24.61
C GLY A 939 21.42 10.36 24.79
N ILE A 940 21.79 9.08 24.72
CA ILE A 940 23.17 8.60 24.81
C ILE A 940 23.72 8.42 23.39
N ASP A 941 24.88 9.00 23.11
CA ASP A 941 25.53 8.88 21.82
C ASP A 941 26.00 7.43 21.55
N ALA A 942 25.93 6.97 20.30
CA ALA A 942 26.39 5.64 19.91
C ALA A 942 27.92 5.47 20.05
N GLU A 943 28.68 6.57 20.15
CA GLU A 943 30.11 6.60 20.45
C GLU A 943 30.43 6.84 21.94
N ASP A 944 29.43 6.73 22.84
CA ASP A 944 29.65 6.83 24.28
C ASP A 944 30.79 5.90 24.71
N THR A 945 31.71 6.43 25.52
CA THR A 945 32.94 5.75 25.95
C THR A 945 32.71 4.36 26.56
N ARG A 946 31.52 4.09 27.13
CA ARG A 946 31.15 2.76 27.65
C ARG A 946 31.04 1.70 26.53
N PHE A 947 30.78 2.14 25.30
CA PHE A 947 30.58 1.30 24.12
C PHE A 947 31.76 1.35 23.11
N VAL A 948 32.89 1.92 23.54
CA VAL A 948 34.16 1.88 22.80
C VAL A 948 35.01 0.72 23.35
N LYS A 949 35.31 -0.26 22.50
CA LYS A 949 36.08 -1.47 22.85
C LYS A 949 37.43 -1.49 22.15
N GLU A 950 38.29 -2.43 22.55
CA GLU A 950 39.70 -2.51 22.11
C GLU A 950 39.87 -2.49 20.58
N LYS A 951 38.94 -3.08 19.83
CA LYS A 951 39.04 -3.27 18.38
C LYS A 951 37.94 -2.55 17.58
N GLY A 952 37.02 -1.84 18.23
CA GLY A 952 35.92 -1.16 17.54
C GLY A 952 34.88 -0.52 18.44
N THR A 953 34.01 0.28 17.83
CA THR A 953 32.81 0.90 18.39
C THR A 953 31.54 0.22 17.85
N LEU A 954 30.36 0.63 18.32
CA LEU A 954 29.07 0.20 17.75
C LEU A 954 29.00 0.52 16.25
N LEU A 955 29.39 1.74 15.87
CA LEU A 955 29.30 2.21 14.49
C LEU A 955 30.31 1.49 13.59
N THR A 956 31.55 1.27 14.02
CA THR A 956 32.52 0.53 13.21
C THR A 956 32.14 -0.94 13.04
N ALA A 957 31.52 -1.56 14.06
CA ALA A 957 30.99 -2.92 13.94
C ALA A 957 29.79 -2.95 12.98
N PHE A 958 28.85 -2.01 13.13
CA PHE A 958 27.66 -1.87 12.29
C PHE A 958 28.01 -1.70 10.80
N GLN A 959 29.06 -0.95 10.48
CA GLN A 959 29.54 -0.76 9.10
C GLN A 959 29.83 -2.07 8.37
N THR A 960 30.25 -3.12 9.09
CA THR A 960 30.65 -4.40 8.47
C THR A 960 29.49 -5.19 7.87
N PHE A 961 28.25 -4.81 8.17
CA PHE A 961 27.03 -5.46 7.69
C PHE A 961 26.42 -4.77 6.46
N ILE A 962 26.92 -3.58 6.10
CA ILE A 962 26.43 -2.79 4.96
C ILE A 962 27.04 -3.35 3.68
N ASN A 963 26.18 -3.75 2.76
CA ASN A 963 26.57 -4.32 1.48
C ASN A 963 26.65 -3.24 0.38
N LYS A 964 27.34 -3.58 -0.71
CA LYS A 964 27.55 -2.66 -1.84
C LYS A 964 26.27 -2.30 -2.60
N ASP A 965 25.23 -3.12 -2.47
CA ASP A 965 23.90 -2.87 -3.04
C ASP A 965 23.08 -1.87 -2.20
N GLY A 966 23.61 -1.41 -1.07
CA GLY A 966 22.95 -0.51 -0.13
C GLY A 966 22.12 -1.23 0.94
N GLY A 967 21.86 -2.53 0.77
CA GLY A 967 21.18 -3.35 1.76
C GLY A 967 22.11 -3.78 2.90
N MET A 968 21.56 -4.45 3.90
CA MET A 968 22.31 -4.98 5.04
C MET A 968 22.07 -6.46 5.23
N SER A 969 23.11 -7.14 5.70
CA SER A 969 23.11 -8.58 5.96
C SER A 969 23.00 -8.89 7.46
N HIS A 970 22.51 -10.09 7.78
CA HIS A 970 22.43 -10.57 9.17
C HIS A 970 23.84 -10.72 9.77
N THR A 971 24.76 -11.33 9.02
CA THR A 971 26.18 -11.49 9.40
C THR A 971 27.08 -10.81 8.38
N ALA A 972 28.17 -10.19 8.84
CA ALA A 972 29.13 -9.51 7.97
C ALA A 972 29.57 -10.37 6.77
N GLY A 973 29.44 -9.81 5.57
CA GLY A 973 29.74 -10.48 4.29
C GLY A 973 28.65 -11.42 3.76
N GLY A 974 27.48 -11.48 4.39
CA GLY A 974 26.31 -12.19 3.87
C GLY A 974 25.48 -11.40 2.87
N GLU A 975 24.43 -12.01 2.33
CA GLU A 975 23.48 -11.35 1.42
C GLU A 975 22.55 -10.38 2.17
N SER A 976 22.16 -9.31 1.47
CA SER A 976 21.21 -8.32 1.99
C SER A 976 19.83 -8.95 2.20
N ASN A 977 19.16 -8.62 3.31
CA ASN A 977 17.81 -9.10 3.61
C ASN A 977 16.94 -8.03 4.28
N TYR A 978 15.62 -8.22 4.25
CA TYR A 978 14.66 -7.24 4.77
C TYR A 978 14.86 -6.93 6.25
N MET A 979 15.02 -7.94 7.11
CA MET A 979 15.08 -7.74 8.55
C MET A 979 16.32 -6.95 8.98
N ALA A 980 17.49 -7.32 8.46
CA ALA A 980 18.74 -6.60 8.71
C ALA A 980 18.66 -5.17 8.14
N THR A 981 18.15 -5.00 6.92
CA THR A 981 18.09 -3.69 6.26
C THR A 981 17.09 -2.75 6.94
N GLN A 982 15.89 -3.21 7.30
CA GLN A 982 14.87 -2.38 7.94
C GLN A 982 15.28 -1.96 9.37
N GLN A 983 15.84 -2.88 10.17
CA GLN A 983 16.29 -2.55 11.53
C GLN A 983 17.52 -1.66 11.51
N GLY A 984 18.44 -1.91 10.57
CA GLY A 984 19.59 -1.08 10.35
C GLY A 984 19.22 0.34 9.88
N LEU A 985 18.27 0.47 8.95
CA LEU A 985 17.74 1.79 8.54
C LEU A 985 17.12 2.53 9.72
N LEU A 986 16.32 1.85 10.55
CA LEU A 986 15.72 2.46 11.74
C LEU A 986 16.77 2.91 12.77
N ALA A 987 17.85 2.14 12.95
CA ALA A 987 18.97 2.51 13.82
C ALA A 987 19.76 3.72 13.29
N LEU A 988 20.02 3.76 11.98
CA LEU A 988 20.65 4.92 11.35
C LEU A 988 19.76 6.16 11.45
N ALA A 989 18.46 6.02 11.25
CA ALA A 989 17.50 7.10 11.47
C ALA A 989 17.50 7.57 12.93
N ALA A 990 17.58 6.66 13.91
CA ALA A 990 17.66 7.03 15.32
C ALA A 990 18.93 7.81 15.64
N TYR A 991 20.06 7.40 15.08
CA TYR A 991 21.33 8.11 15.24
C TYR A 991 21.30 9.48 14.55
N ASP A 992 20.85 9.56 13.30
CA ASP A 992 20.71 10.83 12.55
C ASP A 992 19.82 11.84 13.28
N ARG A 993 18.71 11.37 13.85
CA ARG A 993 17.78 12.20 14.62
C ARG A 993 18.40 12.72 15.92
N LEU A 994 19.16 11.91 16.64
CA LEU A 994 19.90 12.38 17.83
C LEU A 994 20.91 13.46 17.45
N GLN A 995 21.69 13.24 16.38
CA GLN A 995 22.68 14.21 15.92
C GLN A 995 22.04 15.54 15.46
N ALA A 996 20.81 15.48 14.96
CA ALA A 996 20.03 16.64 14.52
C ALA A 996 19.16 17.26 15.63
N ASP A 997 19.31 16.85 16.90
CA ASP A 997 18.49 17.31 18.04
C ASP A 997 16.97 17.17 17.79
N LYS A 998 16.56 16.08 17.14
CA LYS A 998 15.16 15.73 16.87
C LYS A 998 14.63 14.74 17.90
N THR A 999 13.30 14.58 17.94
CA THR A 999 12.65 13.57 18.78
C THR A 999 13.14 12.16 18.42
N THR A 1000 13.02 11.21 19.34
CA THR A 1000 13.47 9.82 19.10
C THR A 1000 12.71 9.18 17.92
N VAL A 1001 13.17 8.03 17.41
CA VAL A 1001 12.46 7.34 16.31
C VAL A 1001 11.06 6.91 16.67
N TYR A 1002 10.79 6.62 17.94
CA TYR A 1002 9.45 6.25 18.41
C TYR A 1002 8.65 7.42 18.97
N ASP A 1003 9.27 8.54 19.35
CA ASP A 1003 8.55 9.80 19.63
C ASP A 1003 8.23 10.53 18.33
N MET A 1004 6.99 10.36 17.86
CA MET A 1004 6.45 10.95 16.63
C MET A 1004 5.62 12.19 16.92
N SER A 1005 5.87 12.89 18.04
CA SER A 1005 5.27 14.19 18.32
C SER A 1005 5.63 15.24 17.26
N ASP A 1006 6.76 15.05 16.57
CA ASP A 1006 7.23 15.87 15.46
C ASP A 1006 6.61 15.53 14.09
N VAL A 1007 5.81 14.45 14.01
CA VAL A 1007 5.14 14.07 12.76
C VAL A 1007 3.90 14.93 12.54
N GLU A 1008 3.95 15.75 11.49
CA GLU A 1008 2.78 16.45 10.98
C GLU A 1008 1.75 15.44 10.47
N THR A 1009 0.51 15.52 10.98
CA THR A 1009 -0.55 14.63 10.50
C THR A 1009 -0.90 14.98 9.06
N SER A 1010 -0.60 14.07 8.13
CA SER A 1010 -1.03 14.08 6.73
C SER A 1010 -2.49 13.62 6.61
N GLN A 1011 -3.36 14.26 7.38
CA GLN A 1011 -4.76 14.36 7.03
C GLN A 1011 -4.96 15.81 6.61
N PRO A 1012 -5.61 16.10 5.47
CA PRO A 1012 -6.29 17.37 5.38
C PRO A 1012 -7.21 17.40 6.61
N THR A 1013 -6.90 18.23 7.61
CA THR A 1013 -7.85 18.50 8.69
C THR A 1013 -9.11 18.96 7.99
N ILE A 1014 -10.11 18.07 7.92
CA ILE A 1014 -11.40 18.41 7.34
C ILE A 1014 -11.89 19.53 8.21
N SER A 1015 -11.79 20.73 7.67
CA SER A 1015 -12.10 21.97 8.33
C SER A 1015 -12.99 22.72 7.37
N PHE A 1016 -13.99 23.35 7.93
CA PHE A 1016 -14.91 24.18 7.16
C PHE A 1016 -14.75 25.59 7.66
N SER A 1017 -14.57 26.54 6.74
CA SER A 1017 -14.35 27.95 7.07
C SER A 1017 -15.49 28.56 7.92
N ASP A 1018 -16.68 27.95 7.90
CA ASP A 1018 -17.86 28.35 8.65
C ASP A 1018 -18.20 27.41 9.84
N VAL A 1019 -17.26 26.55 10.25
CA VAL A 1019 -17.36 25.68 11.44
C VAL A 1019 -16.21 25.98 12.42
N PRO A 1020 -16.25 27.11 13.13
CA PRO A 1020 -15.30 27.38 14.21
C PRO A 1020 -15.53 26.43 15.40
N LYS A 1021 -14.49 26.23 16.22
CA LYS A 1021 -14.51 25.26 17.34
C LYS A 1021 -15.64 25.48 18.36
N ASP A 1022 -16.11 26.72 18.51
CA ASP A 1022 -17.18 27.11 19.42
C ASP A 1022 -18.59 27.05 18.80
N LEU A 1023 -18.70 26.69 17.51
CA LEU A 1023 -19.99 26.48 16.86
C LEU A 1023 -20.70 25.27 17.48
N PHE A 1024 -22.01 25.42 17.75
CA PHE A 1024 -22.87 24.31 18.12
C PHE A 1024 -22.79 23.17 17.09
N GLY A 1025 -22.38 21.98 17.55
CA GLY A 1025 -22.21 20.79 16.72
C GLY A 1025 -20.88 20.69 15.98
N ALA A 1026 -19.91 21.57 16.22
CA ALA A 1026 -18.62 21.56 15.52
C ALA A 1026 -17.89 20.22 15.67
N GLU A 1027 -17.84 19.68 16.88
CA GLU A 1027 -17.19 18.39 17.14
C GLU A 1027 -17.87 17.26 16.37
N GLU A 1028 -19.21 17.14 16.47
CA GLU A 1028 -19.96 16.11 15.76
C GLU A 1028 -19.89 16.26 14.23
N ILE A 1029 -19.80 17.49 13.71
CA ILE A 1029 -19.61 17.76 12.27
C ILE A 1029 -18.24 17.24 11.82
N LEU A 1030 -17.17 17.62 12.50
CA LEU A 1030 -15.81 17.27 12.10
C LEU A 1030 -15.55 15.76 12.25
N GLU A 1031 -16.13 15.15 13.29
CA GLU A 1031 -16.11 13.70 13.52
C GLU A 1031 -16.76 12.93 12.36
N LEU A 1032 -18.02 13.24 12.04
CA LEU A 1032 -18.74 12.57 10.95
C LEU A 1032 -18.11 12.85 9.58
N ALA A 1033 -17.46 14.00 9.41
CA ALA A 1033 -16.76 14.32 8.18
C ALA A 1033 -15.47 13.50 8.04
N GLY A 1034 -14.73 13.32 9.13
CA GLY A 1034 -13.58 12.41 9.20
C GLY A 1034 -13.94 10.95 8.90
N GLN A 1035 -15.17 10.54 9.21
CA GLN A 1035 -15.70 9.21 8.87
C GLN A 1035 -16.26 9.11 7.43
N GLY A 1036 -16.22 10.20 6.63
CA GLY A 1036 -16.78 10.22 5.28
C GLY A 1036 -18.32 10.20 5.20
N ILE A 1037 -19.01 10.26 6.35
CA ILE A 1037 -20.47 10.22 6.43
C ILE A 1037 -21.07 11.54 5.94
N ILE A 1038 -20.50 12.67 6.37
CA ILE A 1038 -20.90 14.00 5.91
C ILE A 1038 -19.77 14.67 5.12
N SER A 1039 -20.13 15.51 4.16
CA SER A 1039 -19.18 16.32 3.39
C SER A 1039 -19.58 17.79 3.38
N GLY A 1040 -18.58 18.66 3.20
CA GLY A 1040 -18.78 20.09 2.95
C GLY A 1040 -19.08 20.39 1.48
N TYR A 1041 -19.01 21.67 1.16
CA TYR A 1041 -19.17 22.21 -0.18
C TYR A 1041 -17.79 22.43 -0.83
N PRO A 1042 -17.72 22.48 -2.18
CA PRO A 1042 -16.48 22.78 -2.90
C PRO A 1042 -15.84 24.12 -2.50
N ASP A 1043 -16.63 25.06 -1.98
CA ASP A 1043 -16.18 26.36 -1.47
C ASP A 1043 -15.50 26.29 -0.07
N GLY A 1044 -15.29 25.08 0.47
CA GLY A 1044 -14.66 24.87 1.77
C GLY A 1044 -15.57 25.19 2.97
N THR A 1045 -16.88 25.29 2.78
CA THR A 1045 -17.87 25.50 3.86
C THR A 1045 -18.70 24.26 4.15
N PHE A 1046 -19.33 24.17 5.33
CA PHE A 1046 -20.30 23.14 5.70
C PHE A 1046 -21.75 23.63 5.63
N LYS A 1047 -21.98 24.94 5.75
CA LYS A 1047 -23.28 25.62 5.82
C LYS A 1047 -24.15 25.10 6.98
N PRO A 1048 -23.68 25.18 8.25
CA PRO A 1048 -24.30 24.53 9.41
C PRO A 1048 -25.75 24.96 9.69
N LYS A 1049 -26.11 26.18 9.28
CA LYS A 1049 -27.46 26.76 9.42
C LYS A 1049 -28.42 26.40 8.27
N ARG A 1050 -27.91 25.82 7.17
CA ARG A 1050 -28.74 25.40 6.04
C ARG A 1050 -29.66 24.26 6.48
N GLN A 1051 -30.92 24.33 6.06
CA GLN A 1051 -31.92 23.31 6.36
C GLN A 1051 -31.70 22.06 5.51
N VAL A 1052 -31.87 20.90 6.12
CA VAL A 1052 -31.75 19.58 5.49
C VAL A 1052 -33.11 19.15 4.95
N ASN A 1053 -33.14 18.69 3.70
CA ASN A 1053 -34.33 18.05 3.14
C ASN A 1053 -34.33 16.53 3.39
N ARG A 1054 -35.46 15.87 3.15
CA ARG A 1054 -35.62 14.43 3.44
C ARG A 1054 -34.71 13.55 2.58
N GLY A 1055 -34.44 13.92 1.33
CA GLY A 1055 -33.53 13.19 0.45
C GLY A 1055 -32.07 13.24 0.93
N GLU A 1056 -31.60 14.41 1.34
CA GLU A 1056 -30.28 14.59 1.95
C GLU A 1056 -30.15 13.80 3.24
N ALA A 1057 -31.17 13.83 4.10
CA ALA A 1057 -31.23 13.00 5.30
C ALA A 1057 -31.12 11.50 4.99
N ALA A 1058 -31.82 11.03 3.95
CA ALA A 1058 -31.75 9.63 3.54
C ALA A 1058 -30.35 9.23 3.07
N ILE A 1059 -29.65 10.09 2.31
CA ILE A 1059 -28.26 9.84 1.90
C ILE A 1059 -27.37 9.70 3.13
N LEU A 1060 -27.53 10.59 4.13
CA LEU A 1060 -26.73 10.54 5.34
C LEU A 1060 -26.99 9.27 6.17
N PHE A 1061 -28.24 8.82 6.29
CA PHE A 1061 -28.55 7.54 6.96
C PHE A 1061 -28.02 6.33 6.17
N MET A 1062 -28.13 6.34 4.85
CA MET A 1062 -27.58 5.28 4.00
C MET A 1062 -26.08 5.13 4.21
N LYS A 1063 -25.34 6.26 4.24
CA LYS A 1063 -23.90 6.27 4.53
C LYS A 1063 -23.57 5.86 5.96
N ALA A 1064 -24.25 6.44 6.94
CA ALA A 1064 -23.96 6.21 8.35
C ALA A 1064 -24.21 4.77 8.81
N LEU A 1065 -25.11 4.04 8.13
CA LEU A 1065 -25.51 2.68 8.48
C LEU A 1065 -25.10 1.64 7.42
N ASP A 1066 -24.31 2.04 6.42
CA ASP A 1066 -23.93 1.21 5.25
C ASP A 1066 -25.13 0.44 4.65
N LEU A 1067 -26.26 1.13 4.46
CA LEU A 1067 -27.49 0.49 3.97
C LEU A 1067 -27.33 0.10 2.51
N LYS A 1068 -27.65 -1.15 2.19
CA LYS A 1068 -27.61 -1.65 0.82
C LYS A 1068 -28.78 -1.12 0.01
N VAL A 1069 -28.51 -0.78 -1.25
CA VAL A 1069 -29.54 -0.37 -2.20
C VAL A 1069 -30.38 -1.59 -2.56
N PRO A 1070 -31.71 -1.55 -2.38
CA PRO A 1070 -32.56 -2.70 -2.66
C PRO A 1070 -32.62 -2.95 -4.17
N GLN A 1071 -32.55 -4.22 -4.56
CA GLN A 1071 -32.57 -4.68 -5.96
C GLN A 1071 -33.86 -4.28 -6.72
N ALA A 1072 -34.96 -4.04 -6.00
CA ALA A 1072 -36.22 -3.55 -6.55
C ALA A 1072 -36.70 -2.28 -5.81
N PRO A 1073 -37.28 -1.27 -6.52
CA PRO A 1073 -37.76 -0.06 -5.88
C PRO A 1073 -38.89 -0.33 -4.90
N VAL A 1074 -38.62 0.00 -3.64
CA VAL A 1074 -39.57 -0.14 -2.53
C VAL A 1074 -40.46 1.10 -2.44
N GLY A 1075 -41.60 1.07 -3.13
CA GLY A 1075 -42.81 1.80 -2.75
C GLY A 1075 -42.90 3.33 -2.95
N PHE A 1076 -41.82 4.07 -3.14
CA PHE A 1076 -41.91 5.51 -3.42
C PHE A 1076 -42.12 5.82 -4.91
N LYS A 1077 -43.21 6.54 -5.22
CA LYS A 1077 -43.61 6.84 -6.61
C LYS A 1077 -43.18 8.23 -7.08
N ASP A 1078 -42.82 9.10 -6.15
CA ASP A 1078 -42.50 10.51 -6.37
C ASP A 1078 -40.99 10.78 -6.44
N VAL A 1079 -40.16 9.74 -6.41
CA VAL A 1079 -38.71 9.82 -6.59
C VAL A 1079 -38.35 9.12 -7.90
N ALA A 1080 -37.97 9.89 -8.91
CA ALA A 1080 -37.59 9.34 -10.22
C ALA A 1080 -36.23 8.61 -10.12
N LYS A 1081 -36.02 7.58 -10.97
CA LYS A 1081 -34.74 6.84 -11.05
C LYS A 1081 -33.53 7.74 -11.32
N SER A 1082 -33.73 8.83 -12.05
CA SER A 1082 -32.69 9.82 -12.35
C SER A 1082 -32.41 10.79 -11.18
N SER A 1083 -33.16 10.70 -10.08
CA SER A 1083 -32.94 11.55 -8.91
C SER A 1083 -31.74 11.08 -8.11
N ILE A 1084 -30.88 12.01 -7.71
CA ILE A 1084 -29.77 11.75 -6.77
C ILE A 1084 -30.23 11.16 -5.42
N TYR A 1085 -31.52 11.26 -5.08
CA TYR A 1085 -32.07 10.73 -3.84
C TYR A 1085 -32.67 9.33 -3.99
N TYR A 1086 -32.70 8.77 -5.21
CA TYR A 1086 -33.44 7.54 -5.52
C TYR A 1086 -32.97 6.36 -4.68
N GLU A 1087 -31.68 6.05 -4.74
CA GLU A 1087 -31.10 4.92 -4.01
C GLU A 1087 -31.29 5.06 -2.51
N ALA A 1088 -30.92 6.22 -1.95
CA ALA A 1088 -31.03 6.48 -0.53
C ALA A 1088 -32.46 6.46 -0.01
N ALA A 1089 -33.43 6.99 -0.77
CA ALA A 1089 -34.84 6.93 -0.41
C ALA A 1089 -35.34 5.49 -0.34
N HIS A 1090 -34.93 4.63 -1.28
CA HIS A 1090 -35.34 3.22 -1.29
C HIS A 1090 -34.61 2.37 -0.25
N ALA A 1091 -33.30 2.58 -0.05
CA ALA A 1091 -32.52 1.90 0.99
C ALA A 1091 -33.07 2.20 2.40
N THR A 1092 -33.34 3.48 2.69
CA THR A 1092 -33.92 3.88 3.97
C THR A 1092 -35.38 3.48 4.14
N LYS A 1093 -36.12 3.23 3.05
CA LYS A 1093 -37.46 2.65 3.09
C LYS A 1093 -37.41 1.16 3.44
N GLU A 1094 -36.52 0.40 2.80
CA GLU A 1094 -36.31 -1.02 3.07
C GLU A 1094 -35.89 -1.24 4.53
N ALA A 1095 -34.97 -0.40 5.03
CA ALA A 1095 -34.54 -0.39 6.43
C ALA A 1095 -35.62 0.12 7.41
N GLY A 1096 -36.82 0.49 6.95
CA GLY A 1096 -37.92 0.96 7.81
C GLY A 1096 -37.72 2.34 8.42
N ILE A 1097 -36.69 3.08 8.02
CA ILE A 1097 -36.34 4.41 8.54
C ILE A 1097 -37.34 5.45 8.02
N PHE A 1098 -37.38 5.62 6.70
CA PHE A 1098 -38.31 6.52 6.03
C PHE A 1098 -39.53 5.75 5.50
N VAL A 1099 -40.66 5.87 6.19
CA VAL A 1099 -41.90 5.14 5.84
C VAL A 1099 -42.81 5.88 4.84
N GLY A 1100 -42.48 7.12 4.46
CA GLY A 1100 -43.30 7.95 3.56
C GLY A 1100 -44.46 8.69 4.23
N TYR A 1101 -45.11 9.57 3.48
CA TYR A 1101 -46.32 10.29 3.89
C TYR A 1101 -47.59 9.49 3.59
N GLY A 1102 -48.63 9.72 4.39
CA GLY A 1102 -49.98 9.19 4.14
C GLY A 1102 -50.00 7.67 4.02
N THR A 1103 -50.30 7.17 2.82
CA THR A 1103 -50.32 5.73 2.48
C THR A 1103 -48.93 5.11 2.33
N GLY A 1104 -47.86 5.89 2.52
CA GLY A 1104 -46.46 5.45 2.45
C GLY A 1104 -45.86 5.46 1.04
N ALA A 1105 -46.61 5.88 0.02
CA ALA A 1105 -46.19 5.87 -1.38
C ALA A 1105 -45.46 7.15 -1.83
N THR A 1106 -45.44 8.19 -0.99
CA THR A 1106 -44.84 9.50 -1.25
C THR A 1106 -43.71 9.76 -0.27
N PHE A 1107 -42.50 10.02 -0.76
CA PHE A 1107 -41.33 10.30 0.05
C PHE A 1107 -41.18 11.78 0.38
N GLY A 1108 -41.39 12.67 -0.60
CA GLY A 1108 -41.17 14.11 -0.51
C GLY A 1108 -39.69 14.48 -0.38
N ALA A 1109 -38.86 14.07 -1.35
CA ALA A 1109 -37.39 14.20 -1.25
C ALA A 1109 -36.90 15.64 -0.98
N THR A 1110 -37.57 16.63 -1.57
CA THR A 1110 -37.20 18.06 -1.45
C THR A 1110 -37.87 18.76 -0.29
N ASP A 1111 -38.78 18.10 0.45
CA ASP A 1111 -39.41 18.68 1.62
C ASP A 1111 -38.39 18.84 2.75
N LYS A 1112 -38.47 19.96 3.47
CA LYS A 1112 -37.66 20.19 4.68
C LYS A 1112 -38.02 19.16 5.73
N LEU A 1113 -37.00 18.58 6.37
CA LEU A 1113 -37.22 17.65 7.47
C LEU A 1113 -37.55 18.44 8.75
N SER A 1114 -38.71 18.16 9.35
CA SER A 1114 -39.07 18.77 10.64
C SER A 1114 -38.42 18.05 11.81
N ARG A 1115 -38.29 18.74 12.95
CA ARG A 1115 -37.70 18.16 14.17
C ARG A 1115 -38.49 16.97 14.71
N GLU A 1116 -39.83 16.98 14.62
CA GLU A 1116 -40.63 15.81 15.00
C GLU A 1116 -40.44 14.61 14.06
N GLN A 1117 -40.22 14.86 12.76
CA GLN A 1117 -39.91 13.79 11.80
C GLN A 1117 -38.51 13.23 12.01
N MET A 1118 -37.54 14.10 12.31
CA MET A 1118 -36.18 13.71 12.70
C MET A 1118 -36.18 12.74 13.87
N ALA A 1119 -36.99 13.02 14.89
CA ALA A 1119 -37.13 12.14 16.05
C ALA A 1119 -37.54 10.72 15.63
N SER A 1120 -38.59 10.60 14.81
CA SER A 1120 -39.04 9.29 14.36
C SER A 1120 -38.02 8.55 13.50
N VAL A 1121 -37.29 9.23 12.62
CA VAL A 1121 -36.33 8.54 11.75
C VAL A 1121 -35.08 8.13 12.51
N ILE A 1122 -34.61 8.91 13.50
CA ILE A 1122 -33.49 8.51 14.37
C ILE A 1122 -33.89 7.30 15.23
N VAL A 1123 -35.07 7.34 15.87
CA VAL A 1123 -35.54 6.22 16.70
C VAL A 1123 -35.66 4.93 15.89
N ARG A 1124 -36.17 4.99 14.65
CA ARG A 1124 -36.24 3.81 13.78
C ARG A 1124 -34.87 3.35 13.27
N ALA A 1125 -34.02 4.29 12.86
CA ALA A 1125 -32.69 4.01 12.33
C ALA A 1125 -31.81 3.24 13.32
N PHE A 1126 -31.91 3.58 14.60
CA PHE A 1126 -31.07 3.02 15.66
C PHE A 1126 -31.82 2.12 16.64
N GLY A 1127 -33.09 1.78 16.34
CA GLY A 1127 -33.89 0.92 17.21
C GLY A 1127 -34.04 1.42 18.65
N LEU A 1128 -34.01 2.73 18.89
CA LEU A 1128 -33.93 3.30 20.24
C LEU A 1128 -35.16 2.94 21.08
N GLU A 1129 -34.92 2.38 22.26
CA GLU A 1129 -35.98 1.99 23.20
C GLU A 1129 -36.25 3.08 24.24
N ALA A 1130 -37.46 3.04 24.82
CA ALA A 1130 -37.84 3.96 25.89
C ALA A 1130 -37.23 3.52 27.22
N THR A 1131 -36.50 4.40 27.90
CA THR A 1131 -35.94 4.13 29.23
C THR A 1131 -37.00 4.26 30.35
N ASN A 1132 -38.19 4.77 30.02
CA ASN A 1132 -39.28 5.13 30.94
C ASN A 1132 -38.92 6.24 31.94
N GLU A 1133 -37.78 6.92 31.76
CA GLU A 1133 -37.48 8.13 32.53
C GLU A 1133 -38.46 9.25 32.19
N LYS A 1134 -38.88 9.99 33.23
CA LYS A 1134 -39.81 11.10 33.05
C LYS A 1134 -39.07 12.29 32.48
N VAL A 1135 -39.43 12.66 31.24
CA VAL A 1135 -38.87 13.83 30.54
C VAL A 1135 -39.84 15.02 30.61
N ASP A 1136 -39.33 16.22 30.83
CA ASP A 1136 -40.12 17.46 30.87
C ASP A 1136 -39.99 18.25 29.55
N VAL A 1137 -40.88 17.95 28.59
CA VAL A 1137 -40.95 18.62 27.29
C VAL A 1137 -42.21 19.50 27.24
N LYS A 1138 -42.05 20.81 27.42
CA LYS A 1138 -43.17 21.76 27.63
C LYS A 1138 -44.09 21.93 26.43
N ASP A 1139 -43.59 21.72 25.22
CA ASP A 1139 -44.34 21.82 23.97
C ASP A 1139 -44.67 20.44 23.36
N LEU A 1140 -44.64 19.37 24.17
CA LEU A 1140 -44.99 18.00 23.75
C LEU A 1140 -46.42 17.90 23.19
N SER A 1141 -47.34 18.74 23.67
CA SER A 1141 -48.71 18.84 23.14
C SER A 1141 -48.76 19.34 21.69
N SER A 1142 -47.74 20.08 21.24
CA SER A 1142 -47.61 20.61 19.89
C SER A 1142 -46.99 19.60 18.90
N VAL A 1143 -46.43 18.49 19.40
CA VAL A 1143 -45.92 17.37 18.59
C VAL A 1143 -47.10 16.60 18.01
N SER A 1144 -47.05 16.28 16.72
CA SER A 1144 -48.04 15.40 16.09
C SER A 1144 -48.11 14.06 16.83
N ARG A 1145 -49.32 13.49 16.97
CA ARG A 1145 -49.53 12.23 17.72
C ARG A 1145 -48.61 11.10 17.26
N ALA A 1146 -48.30 11.02 15.96
CA ALA A 1146 -47.44 9.99 15.37
C ALA A 1146 -45.96 10.08 15.78
N HIS A 1147 -45.48 11.23 16.25
CA HIS A 1147 -44.06 11.48 16.56
C HIS A 1147 -43.80 11.67 18.06
N ARG A 1148 -44.87 11.77 18.87
CA ARG A 1148 -44.77 12.17 20.29
C ARG A 1148 -43.89 11.23 21.12
N LYS A 1149 -44.09 9.92 20.95
CA LYS A 1149 -43.30 8.90 21.66
C LYS A 1149 -41.81 8.97 21.27
N ASP A 1150 -41.54 9.17 19.99
CA ASP A 1150 -40.16 9.21 19.47
C ASP A 1150 -39.40 10.45 19.98
N VAL A 1151 -40.09 11.58 20.16
CA VAL A 1151 -39.52 12.76 20.83
C VAL A 1151 -39.14 12.44 22.27
N GLU A 1152 -40.01 11.77 23.03
CA GLU A 1152 -39.71 11.37 24.41
C GLU A 1152 -38.51 10.42 24.48
N ILE A 1153 -38.43 9.44 23.55
CA ILE A 1153 -37.31 8.49 23.45
C ILE A 1153 -35.98 9.21 23.20
N LEU A 1154 -35.95 10.24 22.35
CA LEU A 1154 -34.73 11.01 22.14
C LEU A 1154 -34.23 11.74 23.39
N TYR A 1155 -35.14 12.31 24.20
CA TYR A 1155 -34.76 12.95 25.47
C TYR A 1155 -34.28 11.91 26.48
N GLN A 1156 -34.96 10.77 26.55
CA GLN A 1156 -34.61 9.66 27.44
C GLN A 1156 -33.21 9.08 27.16
N ASN A 1157 -32.81 9.02 25.89
CA ASN A 1157 -31.51 8.49 25.47
C ASN A 1157 -30.42 9.57 25.33
N GLY A 1158 -30.67 10.79 25.81
CA GLY A 1158 -29.68 11.88 25.77
C GLY A 1158 -29.33 12.40 24.38
N ILE A 1159 -30.08 12.01 23.34
CA ILE A 1159 -29.82 12.42 21.95
C ILE A 1159 -30.12 13.92 21.77
N THR A 1160 -31.10 14.45 22.50
CA THR A 1160 -31.45 15.88 22.46
C THR A 1160 -31.85 16.44 23.82
N SER A 1161 -31.56 17.73 24.03
CA SER A 1161 -32.04 18.53 25.16
C SER A 1161 -33.04 19.62 24.73
N GLY A 1162 -33.49 19.58 23.48
CA GLY A 1162 -34.41 20.56 22.89
C GLY A 1162 -33.72 21.80 22.32
N VAL A 1163 -34.46 22.90 22.21
CA VAL A 1163 -34.00 24.22 21.75
C VAL A 1163 -33.84 25.21 22.91
N GLY A 1164 -33.88 24.72 24.15
CA GLY A 1164 -33.81 25.51 25.38
C GLY A 1164 -35.16 25.75 26.05
N GLN A 1165 -35.12 26.18 27.33
CA GLN A 1165 -36.28 26.47 28.19
C GLN A 1165 -37.29 25.29 28.38
N GLY A 1166 -36.86 24.06 28.07
CA GLY A 1166 -37.71 22.87 28.08
C GLY A 1166 -38.60 22.71 26.85
N LYS A 1167 -38.28 23.37 25.72
CA LYS A 1167 -39.02 23.25 24.45
C LYS A 1167 -38.25 22.40 23.44
N PHE A 1168 -38.97 21.64 22.62
CA PHE A 1168 -38.43 20.85 21.52
C PHE A 1168 -38.54 21.53 20.15
N ASP A 1169 -39.51 22.43 19.95
CA ASP A 1169 -39.87 23.03 18.65
C ASP A 1169 -40.18 21.99 17.56
N PRO A 1170 -41.30 21.23 17.67
CA PRO A 1170 -41.55 20.09 16.78
C PRO A 1170 -41.74 20.43 15.31
N LYS A 1171 -42.20 21.65 15.00
CA LYS A 1171 -42.47 22.10 13.62
C LYS A 1171 -41.28 22.82 12.99
N GLY A 1172 -40.26 23.15 13.78
CA GLY A 1172 -39.01 23.72 13.29
C GLY A 1172 -38.34 22.81 12.26
N SER A 1173 -37.67 23.43 11.29
CA SER A 1173 -36.82 22.72 10.33
C SER A 1173 -35.48 22.33 10.96
N VAL A 1174 -34.91 21.22 10.51
CA VAL A 1174 -33.61 20.73 10.98
C VAL A 1174 -32.48 21.29 10.13
N SER A 1175 -31.52 21.97 10.75
CA SER A 1175 -30.30 22.41 10.07
C SER A 1175 -29.26 21.29 9.98
N ARG A 1176 -28.28 21.44 9.09
CA ARG A 1176 -27.17 20.48 8.93
C ARG A 1176 -26.42 20.21 10.23
N ALA A 1177 -26.15 21.24 11.04
CA ALA A 1177 -25.54 21.07 12.36
C ALA A 1177 -26.42 20.26 13.32
N HIS A 1178 -27.72 20.55 13.37
CA HIS A 1178 -28.65 19.77 14.19
C HIS A 1178 -28.71 18.31 13.74
N PHE A 1179 -28.69 18.05 12.42
CA PHE A 1179 -28.67 16.68 11.89
C PHE A 1179 -27.41 15.94 12.34
N ALA A 1180 -26.23 16.56 12.17
CA ALA A 1180 -24.94 15.97 12.56
C ALA A 1180 -24.91 15.61 14.05
N VAL A 1181 -25.40 16.51 14.92
CA VAL A 1181 -25.49 16.27 16.37
C VAL A 1181 -26.39 15.08 16.69
N PHE A 1182 -27.59 15.01 16.11
CA PHE A 1182 -28.53 13.92 16.37
C PHE A 1182 -27.98 12.58 15.87
N LEU A 1183 -27.36 12.57 14.69
CA LEU A 1183 -26.80 11.37 14.08
C LEU A 1183 -25.57 10.86 14.84
N SER A 1184 -24.59 11.72 15.15
CA SER A 1184 -23.38 11.34 15.90
C SER A 1184 -23.73 10.78 17.29
N ARG A 1185 -24.66 11.43 18.00
CA ARG A 1185 -25.09 10.95 19.32
C ARG A 1185 -25.85 9.62 19.25
N ALA A 1186 -26.66 9.42 18.22
CA ALA A 1186 -27.36 8.15 18.05
C ALA A 1186 -26.39 7.01 17.68
N LEU A 1187 -25.38 7.28 16.85
CA LEU A 1187 -24.29 6.32 16.56
C LEU A 1187 -23.54 5.91 17.84
N LYS A 1188 -23.18 6.88 18.69
CA LYS A 1188 -22.50 6.64 19.96
C LYS A 1188 -23.35 5.89 21.00
N ASN A 1189 -24.67 5.96 20.90
CA ASN A 1189 -25.58 5.28 21.82
C ASN A 1189 -25.85 3.82 21.41
N ASN A 1190 -25.61 3.48 20.14
CA ASN A 1190 -25.85 2.15 19.56
C ASN A 1190 -24.57 1.28 19.47
N GLN A 1191 -23.47 1.75 20.06
CA GLN A 1191 -22.23 1.02 20.35
C GLN A 1191 -22.21 0.68 21.84
#